data_AF-A6KWP5-F1
#
_entry.id   AF-A6KWP5-F1
#
_cell.length_a   1.000
_cell.length_b   1.000
_cell.length_c   1.000
_cell.angle_alpha   90.00
_cell.angle_beta   90.00
_cell.angle_gamma   90.00
#
_symmetry.space_group_name_H-M   'P 1'
#
loop_
_entity.id
_entity.type
_entity.pdbx_description
1 polymer ?
#
loop_
_entity_poly.entity_id
_entity_poly.type
_entity_poly.pdbx_seq_one_letter_code
_entity_poly.pdbx_strand_id
1 'polypeptide(L)'
;MRKIVLWICLLVTSVLYAQETSLSVKLSQGHPRYLTDSNGKVETQKLIKEEPWAQEVFEKLKQRTDRYADRGPEWLTSRLQMYWKTHATEVYIKGEYYDHAGGEKAPAPTVMYTGARSHATNYVRPKLEDLKPYQEDARGMYLANGTLEGRPYEWVNISKTGNIIQSINVEILGIARDAAFLWWMTGEKKYADLAASVFDTYMTGIYYRNVPKDLNHGHQQTLVGMSSFEVIHEDAVNALVPLYDFLYDYLKTDKADKMDIYAGAFKKWADNIIDNGVPHNNWNLMQARYIMSIGMILESDASYPDKKGGEYYIDYVLNRSSIRQWSLKQLADYGYDAETGIWAECPGYSQVVVGDYTDMVTIFDRNLGMDLTEEIPVIKKAVAADPQYLFPDCMTMGFGDTHPGKLNPAIFARMVANAQKHGKKYQERQFTAMLKLFDPDASKPATEKKNVRVAVTSFFSDKPLVIDDKIPAGDINDYVTPTFYAPNASWLVQRNGMDKRHSLMIAQNASEGNHMHANGISMELYGKGYRLAPDGGIGLTLYSGLDYLEYYSQFPAHNTVCVDGISSYPVMKSNHAFKLLNCYPEAGMKVDYQPVSYSEVFFREPESQADQNRMMSIVTTGEKNGYYVDIFRSRKVEGGDKMHDYFYHNMGQTMNLTAADGSSLFLQPTEELAFAGAHIYAYSYLFDKKSAETSKDIKTMFTIQMPDEDNISMNMWMKGAPERKVFSALSPMTEGLSRIPDMPYAIKEQPTLTFVARQQGEAWNRPFVAVYEPSSVKEPGCISSVTFPEVESGVAGSHVGICIQQKEGRVDRIISSDDAGHLCKSGEMTVQAAYALWGNKQGDDCIFFLGGGTLLKTPHVEISSLTVTDVMLVYKEGVWKYAASAPCKVRMNGKEYNLLPGHDLRKL
;
A
#
# COMPACT_ATOMS: atom_id res chain seq x y z
N MET A 1 43.57 -22.60 34.65
CA MET A 1 43.53 -22.55 33.18
C MET A 1 42.80 -23.73 32.54
N ARG A 2 43.16 -25.00 32.77
CA ARG A 2 42.47 -26.16 32.13
C ARG A 2 40.95 -26.24 32.35
N LYS A 3 40.42 -25.86 33.52
CA LYS A 3 38.97 -25.84 33.79
C LYS A 3 38.22 -24.69 33.09
N ILE A 4 38.88 -23.55 32.87
CA ILE A 4 38.28 -22.38 32.21
C ILE A 4 38.23 -22.61 30.69
N VAL A 5 39.26 -23.24 30.12
CA VAL A 5 39.25 -23.65 28.71
C VAL A 5 38.17 -24.70 28.44
N LEU A 6 37.94 -25.64 29.36
CA LEU A 6 36.86 -26.63 29.21
C LEU A 6 35.47 -25.99 29.25
N TRP A 7 35.27 -24.97 30.10
CA TRP A 7 34.01 -24.24 30.18
C TRP A 7 33.76 -23.34 28.96
N ILE A 8 34.81 -22.71 28.42
CA ILE A 8 34.72 -21.95 27.17
C ILE A 8 34.47 -22.88 25.98
N CYS A 9 35.11 -24.04 25.91
CA CYS A 9 34.81 -25.04 24.88
C CYS A 9 33.38 -25.57 25.00
N LEU A 10 32.87 -25.83 26.21
CA LEU A 10 31.49 -26.25 26.45
C LEU A 10 30.47 -25.16 26.08
N LEU A 11 30.76 -23.89 26.39
CA LEU A 11 29.94 -22.74 25.99
C LEU A 11 29.96 -22.51 24.48
N VAL A 12 31.13 -22.64 23.83
CA VAL A 12 31.25 -22.52 22.37
C VAL A 12 30.57 -23.69 21.67
N THR A 13 30.64 -24.91 22.22
CA THR A 13 29.87 -26.05 21.68
C THR A 13 28.37 -25.92 21.95
N SER A 14 27.92 -25.35 23.08
CA SER A 14 26.48 -25.12 23.32
C SER A 14 25.92 -23.96 22.51
N VAL A 15 26.74 -22.94 22.19
CA VAL A 15 26.36 -21.85 21.28
C VAL A 15 26.38 -22.32 19.82
N LEU A 16 27.27 -23.26 19.44
CA LEU A 16 27.25 -23.90 18.12
C LEU A 16 26.14 -24.97 17.98
N TYR A 17 25.72 -25.64 19.06
CA TYR A 17 24.58 -26.55 19.06
C TYR A 17 23.22 -25.86 19.24
N ALA A 18 23.19 -24.58 19.65
CA ALA A 18 21.95 -23.79 19.74
C ALA A 18 21.52 -23.17 18.39
N GLN A 19 22.23 -23.46 17.29
CA GLN A 19 21.89 -23.03 15.93
C GLN A 19 21.44 -24.16 15.00
N GLU A 20 21.18 -25.36 15.52
CA GLU A 20 20.49 -26.43 14.78
C GLU A 20 19.31 -26.96 15.59
N THR A 21 18.33 -26.11 15.90
CA THR A 21 16.96 -26.64 15.98
C THR A 21 16.52 -26.90 14.54
N SER A 22 16.95 -28.02 13.97
CA SER A 22 16.37 -28.53 12.72
C SER A 22 14.89 -28.71 13.00
N LEU A 23 14.06 -27.84 12.46
CA LEU A 23 12.64 -28.08 12.41
C LEU A 23 12.47 -29.46 11.77
N SER A 24 11.86 -30.41 12.49
CA SER A 24 11.49 -31.71 11.92
C SER A 24 10.36 -31.48 10.93
N VAL A 25 10.68 -30.94 9.75
CA VAL A 25 9.73 -30.75 8.64
C VAL A 25 9.32 -32.14 8.17
N LYS A 26 8.14 -32.61 8.61
CA LYS A 26 7.59 -33.88 8.17
C LYS A 26 6.75 -33.66 6.92
N LEU A 27 7.40 -33.55 5.77
CA LEU A 27 6.69 -33.65 4.49
C LEU A 27 6.11 -35.05 4.32
N SER A 28 4.90 -35.12 3.76
CA SER A 28 4.35 -36.39 3.26
C SER A 28 5.34 -37.01 2.28
N GLN A 29 5.55 -38.33 2.38
CA GLN A 29 6.49 -39.07 1.53
C GLN A 29 5.90 -39.47 0.18
N GLY A 30 4.60 -39.26 -0.05
CA GLY A 30 3.91 -39.57 -1.31
C GLY A 30 3.54 -38.31 -2.09
N HIS A 31 3.27 -38.46 -3.39
CA HIS A 31 2.71 -37.41 -4.24
C HIS A 31 1.25 -37.73 -4.62
N PRO A 32 0.38 -36.72 -4.82
CA PRO A 32 0.62 -35.29 -4.60
C PRO A 32 0.79 -34.95 -3.11
N ARG A 33 1.52 -33.86 -2.82
CA ARG A 33 1.78 -33.33 -1.47
C ARG A 33 1.70 -31.81 -1.35
N TYR A 34 1.48 -31.08 -2.45
CA TYR A 34 1.49 -29.61 -2.47
C TYR A 34 0.11 -28.97 -2.33
N LEU A 35 -0.89 -29.42 -3.10
CA LEU A 35 -2.28 -28.94 -2.98
C LEU A 35 -3.13 -29.86 -2.10
N THR A 36 -2.72 -31.11 -1.97
CA THR A 36 -3.43 -32.15 -1.23
C THR A 36 -2.47 -33.28 -0.88
N ASP A 37 -2.93 -34.30 -0.16
CA ASP A 37 -2.15 -35.47 0.25
C ASP A 37 -2.69 -36.77 -0.39
N SER A 38 -2.24 -37.91 0.13
CA SER A 38 -2.67 -39.23 -0.35
C SER A 38 -4.18 -39.50 -0.21
N ASN A 39 -4.87 -38.85 0.74
CA ASN A 39 -6.33 -38.97 0.91
C ASN A 39 -7.10 -38.00 0.01
N GLY A 40 -6.41 -36.96 -0.47
CA GLY A 40 -6.95 -35.88 -1.29
C GLY A 40 -7.84 -36.33 -2.44
N LYS A 41 -7.46 -37.40 -3.14
CA LYS A 41 -8.23 -37.89 -4.30
C LYS A 41 -9.66 -38.26 -3.92
N VAL A 42 -9.81 -39.00 -2.82
CA VAL A 42 -11.11 -39.45 -2.34
C VAL A 42 -11.95 -38.27 -1.87
N GLU A 43 -11.34 -37.31 -1.17
CA GLU A 43 -12.01 -36.10 -0.71
C GLU A 43 -12.47 -35.21 -1.86
N THR A 44 -11.64 -35.01 -2.88
CA THR A 44 -11.99 -34.24 -4.08
C THR A 44 -13.09 -34.92 -4.88
N GLN A 45 -13.05 -36.25 -5.04
CA GLN A 45 -14.13 -37.01 -5.69
C GLN A 45 -15.45 -36.86 -4.95
N LYS A 46 -15.42 -36.93 -3.62
CA LYS A 46 -16.59 -36.71 -2.78
C LYS A 46 -17.13 -35.29 -2.94
N LEU A 47 -16.26 -34.28 -2.91
CA LEU A 47 -16.61 -32.87 -3.09
C LEU A 47 -17.30 -32.63 -4.44
N ILE A 48 -16.72 -33.11 -5.53
CA ILE A 48 -17.29 -32.99 -6.89
C ILE A 48 -18.68 -33.64 -6.98
N LYS A 49 -18.89 -34.73 -6.25
CA LYS A 49 -20.18 -35.44 -6.24
C LYS A 49 -21.25 -34.72 -5.41
N GLU A 50 -20.86 -34.11 -4.30
CA GLU A 50 -21.78 -33.54 -3.32
C GLU A 50 -22.09 -32.06 -3.57
N GLU A 51 -21.16 -31.31 -4.16
CA GLU A 51 -21.26 -29.85 -4.32
C GLU A 51 -21.47 -29.45 -5.80
N PRO A 52 -22.61 -28.80 -6.15
CA PRO A 52 -22.90 -28.40 -7.54
C PRO A 52 -21.84 -27.50 -8.18
N TRP A 53 -21.27 -26.56 -7.42
CA TRP A 53 -20.22 -25.68 -7.91
C TRP A 53 -18.94 -26.45 -8.25
N ALA A 54 -18.61 -27.49 -7.47
CA ALA A 54 -17.41 -28.29 -7.67
C ALA A 54 -17.56 -29.16 -8.92
N GLN A 55 -18.76 -29.72 -9.13
CA GLN A 55 -19.11 -30.42 -10.36
C GLN A 55 -18.97 -29.48 -11.58
N GLU A 56 -19.54 -28.28 -11.51
CA GLU A 56 -19.46 -27.30 -12.60
C GLU A 56 -18.01 -26.91 -12.92
N VAL A 57 -17.18 -26.65 -11.90
CA VAL A 57 -15.76 -26.35 -12.07
C VAL A 57 -15.04 -27.52 -12.74
N PHE A 58 -15.28 -28.76 -12.29
CA PHE A 58 -14.65 -29.96 -12.84
C PHE A 58 -15.00 -30.16 -14.32
N GLU A 59 -16.28 -30.08 -14.68
CA GLU A 59 -16.72 -30.26 -16.06
C GLU A 59 -16.19 -29.17 -17.00
N LYS A 60 -16.17 -27.91 -16.56
CA LYS A 60 -15.58 -26.82 -17.35
C LYS A 60 -14.07 -26.97 -17.50
N LEU A 61 -13.37 -27.42 -16.46
CA LEU A 61 -11.93 -27.72 -16.50
C LEU A 61 -11.65 -28.83 -17.52
N LYS A 62 -12.45 -29.90 -17.47
CA LYS A 62 -12.39 -31.03 -18.39
C LYS A 62 -12.63 -30.58 -19.84
N GLN A 63 -13.71 -29.86 -20.10
CA GLN A 63 -14.05 -29.34 -21.43
C GLN A 63 -12.94 -28.45 -22.00
N ARG A 64 -12.36 -27.55 -21.19
CA ARG A 64 -11.25 -26.69 -21.60
C ARG A 64 -10.01 -27.52 -21.98
N THR A 65 -9.71 -28.56 -21.20
CA THR A 65 -8.52 -29.38 -21.39
C THR A 65 -8.67 -30.36 -22.57
N ASP A 66 -9.86 -30.94 -22.76
CA ASP A 66 -10.19 -31.85 -23.86
C ASP A 66 -9.93 -31.23 -25.23
N ARG A 67 -10.18 -29.92 -25.39
CA ARG A 67 -9.86 -29.15 -26.63
C ARG A 67 -8.42 -29.36 -27.12
N TYR A 68 -7.49 -29.61 -26.19
CA TYR A 68 -6.08 -29.80 -26.47
C TYR A 68 -5.66 -31.27 -26.35
N ALA A 69 -6.13 -31.98 -25.32
CA ALA A 69 -5.82 -33.41 -25.14
C ALA A 69 -6.25 -34.27 -26.35
N ASP A 70 -7.40 -33.95 -26.95
CA ASP A 70 -7.92 -34.69 -28.11
C ASP A 70 -7.15 -34.41 -29.41
N ARG A 71 -6.25 -33.42 -29.42
CA ARG A 71 -5.35 -33.13 -30.55
C ARG A 71 -4.05 -33.93 -30.51
N GLY A 72 -3.82 -34.71 -29.45
CA GLY A 72 -2.61 -35.48 -29.21
C GLY A 72 -1.56 -34.75 -28.37
N PRO A 73 -0.61 -35.50 -27.78
CA PRO A 73 0.30 -34.98 -26.75
C PRO A 73 1.26 -33.89 -27.25
N GLU A 74 1.65 -33.93 -28.53
CA GLU A 74 2.61 -33.00 -29.11
C GLU A 74 2.01 -31.65 -29.54
N TRP A 75 0.68 -31.50 -29.51
CA TRP A 75 0.04 -30.31 -30.06
C TRP A 75 0.40 -29.05 -29.25
N LEU A 76 0.36 -29.14 -27.92
CA LEU A 76 0.79 -28.04 -27.04
C LEU A 76 2.31 -27.93 -26.99
N THR A 77 3.01 -29.06 -26.87
CA THR A 77 4.48 -29.11 -26.79
C THR A 77 5.13 -28.40 -27.96
N SER A 78 4.68 -28.68 -29.18
CA SER A 78 5.19 -28.01 -30.39
C SER A 78 4.97 -26.49 -30.42
N ARG A 79 4.12 -25.93 -29.55
CA ARG A 79 3.82 -24.49 -29.47
C ARG A 79 4.48 -23.79 -28.29
N LEU A 80 5.22 -24.53 -27.46
CA LEU A 80 6.10 -23.90 -26.48
C LEU A 80 7.11 -23.00 -27.20
N GLN A 81 7.36 -21.84 -26.61
CA GLN A 81 8.39 -20.92 -27.07
C GLN A 81 9.73 -21.41 -26.55
N MET A 82 10.44 -22.13 -27.42
CA MET A 82 11.72 -22.79 -27.14
C MET A 82 12.73 -22.43 -28.23
N TYR A 83 14.01 -22.56 -27.91
CA TYR A 83 15.11 -22.61 -28.87
C TYR A 83 15.18 -24.00 -29.53
N TRP A 84 14.18 -24.31 -30.37
CA TRP A 84 13.96 -25.62 -31.01
C TRP A 84 15.08 -26.13 -31.93
N LYS A 85 15.79 -25.24 -32.61
CA LYS A 85 16.86 -25.49 -33.57
C LYS A 85 18.23 -25.24 -32.95
N THR A 86 18.37 -24.12 -32.24
CA THR A 86 19.68 -23.68 -31.71
C THR A 86 20.03 -24.37 -30.40
N HIS A 87 19.03 -24.76 -29.59
CA HIS A 87 19.21 -25.31 -28.24
C HIS A 87 20.17 -24.44 -27.39
N ALA A 88 19.97 -23.13 -27.43
CA ALA A 88 20.87 -22.16 -26.79
C ALA A 88 20.99 -22.41 -25.28
N THR A 89 22.21 -22.57 -24.79
CA THR A 89 22.51 -22.73 -23.36
C THR A 89 22.63 -21.40 -22.64
N GLU A 90 22.98 -20.34 -23.37
CA GLU A 90 23.24 -19.00 -22.86
C GLU A 90 22.20 -18.01 -23.37
N VAL A 91 21.78 -17.10 -22.49
CA VAL A 91 20.94 -15.94 -22.83
C VAL A 91 21.61 -14.69 -22.31
N TYR A 92 21.64 -13.64 -23.12
CA TYR A 92 22.23 -12.36 -22.78
C TYR A 92 21.18 -11.26 -22.81
N ILE A 93 21.25 -10.37 -21.83
CA ILE A 93 20.41 -9.18 -21.69
C ILE A 93 21.29 -7.92 -21.64
N LYS A 94 20.69 -6.76 -21.90
CA LYS A 94 21.31 -5.44 -21.70
C LYS A 94 20.36 -4.58 -20.89
N GLY A 95 20.58 -4.51 -19.58
CA GLY A 95 19.63 -3.85 -18.68
C GLY A 95 18.27 -4.55 -18.74
N GLU A 96 17.22 -3.81 -19.10
CA GLU A 96 15.84 -4.31 -19.04
C GLU A 96 15.36 -5.02 -20.32
N TYR A 97 16.26 -5.28 -21.28
CA TYR A 97 15.91 -5.81 -22.60
C TYR A 97 16.74 -7.02 -22.98
N TYR A 98 16.11 -7.95 -23.69
CA TYR A 98 16.77 -9.10 -24.31
C TYR A 98 17.76 -8.61 -25.38
N ASP A 99 18.93 -9.26 -25.46
CA ASP A 99 19.90 -8.99 -26.51
C ASP A 99 19.97 -10.15 -27.51
N HIS A 100 20.45 -11.32 -27.06
CA HIS A 100 20.58 -12.51 -27.90
C HIS A 100 20.71 -13.80 -27.06
N ALA A 101 20.68 -14.95 -27.75
CA ALA A 101 20.92 -16.26 -27.16
C ALA A 101 21.99 -17.01 -27.97
N GLY A 102 22.72 -17.90 -27.30
CA GLY A 102 23.83 -18.65 -27.90
C GLY A 102 24.41 -19.69 -26.95
N GLY A 103 25.74 -19.81 -26.95
CA GLY A 103 26.46 -20.82 -26.15
C GLY A 103 26.58 -22.16 -26.88
N GLU A 104 27.08 -23.17 -26.17
CA GLU A 104 27.16 -24.53 -26.69
C GLU A 104 25.75 -25.10 -26.91
N LYS A 105 25.58 -25.93 -27.95
CA LYS A 105 24.29 -26.53 -28.29
C LYS A 105 23.91 -27.56 -27.22
N ALA A 106 22.83 -27.32 -26.48
CA ALA A 106 22.34 -28.26 -25.49
C ALA A 106 21.84 -29.58 -26.12
N PRO A 107 21.83 -30.70 -25.36
CA PRO A 107 21.29 -31.98 -25.82
C PRO A 107 19.81 -31.94 -26.20
N ALA A 108 19.05 -30.97 -25.69
CA ALA A 108 17.62 -30.79 -25.95
C ALA A 108 17.29 -29.30 -26.16
N PRO A 109 16.15 -28.97 -26.82
CA PRO A 109 15.65 -27.60 -26.92
C PRO A 109 15.53 -26.93 -25.54
N THR A 110 15.98 -25.68 -25.45
CA THR A 110 15.97 -24.88 -24.22
C THR A 110 14.86 -23.83 -24.25
N VAL A 111 14.43 -23.35 -23.08
CA VAL A 111 13.31 -22.38 -23.01
C VAL A 111 13.73 -21.01 -23.56
N MET A 112 12.91 -20.43 -24.44
CA MET A 112 13.11 -19.08 -24.98
C MET A 112 12.87 -18.03 -23.91
N TYR A 113 13.78 -17.07 -23.78
CA TYR A 113 13.68 -16.02 -22.78
C TYR A 113 12.77 -14.87 -23.22
N THR A 114 12.20 -14.16 -22.25
CA THR A 114 11.27 -13.06 -22.51
C THR A 114 11.97 -11.82 -23.08
N GLY A 115 11.20 -10.89 -23.65
CA GLY A 115 11.70 -9.76 -24.43
C GLY A 115 12.22 -8.60 -23.61
N ALA A 116 11.49 -8.22 -22.57
CA ALA A 116 11.85 -7.09 -21.71
C ALA A 116 11.30 -7.29 -20.30
N ARG A 117 11.80 -6.50 -19.35
CA ARG A 117 11.24 -6.37 -17.99
C ARG A 117 9.80 -5.87 -18.03
N SER A 118 9.54 -4.83 -18.82
CA SER A 118 8.20 -4.25 -18.97
C SER A 118 7.26 -5.14 -19.76
N HIS A 119 5.98 -5.14 -19.37
CA HIS A 119 4.90 -5.75 -20.15
C HIS A 119 4.51 -4.91 -21.39
N ALA A 120 4.91 -3.64 -21.45
CA ALA A 120 4.51 -2.73 -22.52
C ALA A 120 5.08 -3.17 -23.87
N THR A 121 4.20 -3.35 -24.86
CA THR A 121 4.57 -3.69 -26.23
C THR A 121 3.47 -3.25 -27.20
N ASN A 122 3.86 -2.91 -28.43
CA ASN A 122 2.92 -2.59 -29.50
C ASN A 122 2.31 -3.85 -30.14
N TYR A 123 2.78 -5.04 -29.76
CA TYR A 123 2.43 -6.30 -30.42
C TYR A 123 1.37 -7.10 -29.68
N VAL A 124 0.53 -7.80 -30.43
CA VAL A 124 -0.56 -8.60 -29.86
C VAL A 124 -0.08 -10.03 -29.59
N ARG A 125 -0.33 -10.55 -28.38
CA ARG A 125 -0.14 -11.96 -28.06
C ARG A 125 -1.04 -12.83 -28.94
N PRO A 126 -0.50 -13.77 -29.74
CA PRO A 126 -1.30 -14.65 -30.60
C PRO A 126 -2.08 -15.67 -29.77
N LYS A 127 -3.15 -16.23 -30.34
CA LYS A 127 -3.79 -17.43 -29.77
C LYS A 127 -2.91 -18.64 -30.03
N LEU A 128 -3.04 -19.67 -29.18
CA LEU A 128 -2.25 -20.90 -29.34
C LEU A 128 -2.45 -21.57 -30.71
N GLU A 129 -3.65 -21.51 -31.28
CA GLU A 129 -3.94 -22.08 -32.60
C GLU A 129 -3.21 -21.38 -33.74
N ASP A 130 -2.87 -20.10 -33.57
CA ASP A 130 -2.20 -19.27 -34.57
C ASP A 130 -0.66 -19.45 -34.53
N LEU A 131 -0.14 -20.07 -33.46
CA LEU A 131 1.28 -20.39 -33.33
C LEU A 131 1.68 -21.53 -34.26
N LYS A 132 2.79 -21.32 -34.99
CA LYS A 132 3.38 -22.37 -35.81
C LYS A 132 4.13 -23.38 -34.93
N PRO A 133 4.02 -24.69 -35.21
CA PRO A 133 4.74 -25.70 -34.45
C PRO A 133 6.25 -25.58 -34.65
N TYR A 134 7.02 -25.76 -33.57
CA TYR A 134 8.48 -25.72 -33.49
C TYR A 134 9.08 -24.44 -34.06
N GLN A 135 8.40 -23.31 -33.86
CA GLN A 135 8.82 -22.03 -34.42
C GLN A 135 10.07 -21.50 -33.69
N GLU A 136 11.15 -21.36 -34.45
CA GLU A 136 12.33 -20.56 -34.10
C GLU A 136 12.90 -19.92 -35.38
N ASP A 137 13.07 -18.60 -35.36
CA ASP A 137 13.64 -17.81 -36.45
C ASP A 137 14.55 -16.72 -35.86
N ALA A 138 15.69 -16.46 -36.49
CA ALA A 138 16.68 -15.49 -36.01
C ALA A 138 16.14 -14.04 -35.96
N ARG A 139 15.07 -13.73 -36.71
CA ARG A 139 14.40 -12.43 -36.67
C ARG A 139 13.53 -12.22 -35.43
N GLY A 140 13.20 -13.29 -34.69
CA GLY A 140 12.34 -13.26 -33.51
C GLY A 140 10.95 -13.85 -33.78
N MET A 141 9.90 -13.16 -33.33
CA MET A 141 8.51 -13.62 -33.45
C MET A 141 7.79 -13.00 -34.64
N TYR A 142 6.83 -13.70 -35.23
CA TYR A 142 5.96 -13.14 -36.28
C TYR A 142 4.62 -12.74 -35.65
N LEU A 143 4.44 -11.45 -35.37
CA LEU A 143 3.34 -10.94 -34.55
C LEU A 143 2.56 -9.84 -35.26
N ALA A 144 1.29 -9.68 -34.90
CA ALA A 144 0.47 -8.57 -35.34
C ALA A 144 0.81 -7.30 -34.55
N ASN A 145 1.04 -6.20 -35.25
CA ASN A 145 1.23 -4.88 -34.64
C ASN A 145 -0.13 -4.28 -34.26
N GLY A 146 -0.43 -4.21 -32.96
CA GLY A 146 -1.71 -3.78 -32.43
C GLY A 146 -1.97 -2.28 -32.52
N THR A 147 -0.93 -1.46 -32.72
CA THR A 147 -1.03 0.00 -32.79
C THR A 147 -1.24 0.53 -34.21
N LEU A 148 -1.11 -0.32 -35.23
CA LEU A 148 -1.28 0.05 -36.64
C LEU A 148 -2.65 -0.38 -37.19
N GLU A 149 -3.21 0.43 -38.10
CA GLU A 149 -4.45 0.10 -38.80
C GLU A 149 -4.32 -1.22 -39.57
N GLY A 150 -5.35 -2.06 -39.51
CA GLY A 150 -5.35 -3.39 -40.14
C GLY A 150 -4.50 -4.44 -39.42
N ARG A 151 -3.79 -4.09 -38.34
CA ARG A 151 -2.94 -4.97 -37.52
C ARG A 151 -2.01 -5.87 -38.35
N PRO A 152 -1.15 -5.29 -39.21
CA PRO A 152 -0.27 -6.07 -40.07
C PRO A 152 0.66 -6.97 -39.26
N TYR A 153 0.96 -8.14 -39.81
CA TYR A 153 1.95 -9.05 -39.23
C TYR A 153 3.36 -8.69 -39.72
N GLU A 154 4.31 -8.66 -38.79
CA GLU A 154 5.72 -8.42 -39.08
C GLU A 154 6.64 -9.28 -38.21
N TRP A 155 7.90 -9.39 -38.62
CA TRP A 155 8.93 -10.02 -37.81
C TRP A 155 9.42 -9.05 -36.74
N VAL A 156 9.35 -9.48 -35.49
CA VAL A 156 9.59 -8.68 -34.29
C VAL A 156 10.76 -9.28 -33.53
N ASN A 157 11.82 -8.48 -33.35
CA ASN A 157 12.93 -8.86 -32.48
C ASN A 157 12.40 -9.13 -31.06
N ILE A 158 12.92 -10.18 -30.40
CA ILE A 158 12.50 -10.60 -29.06
C ILE A 158 12.48 -9.42 -28.08
N SER A 159 13.45 -8.49 -28.14
CA SER A 159 13.52 -7.33 -27.24
C SER A 159 12.30 -6.39 -27.27
N LYS A 160 11.46 -6.46 -28.32
CA LYS A 160 10.26 -5.64 -28.48
C LYS A 160 8.97 -6.37 -28.09
N THR A 161 9.06 -7.62 -27.64
CA THR A 161 7.89 -8.47 -27.39
C THR A 161 7.33 -8.35 -25.98
N GLY A 162 7.95 -7.53 -25.11
CA GLY A 162 7.55 -7.44 -23.70
C GLY A 162 7.60 -8.82 -23.03
N ASN A 163 6.48 -9.23 -22.43
CA ASN A 163 6.34 -10.53 -21.77
C ASN A 163 5.63 -11.63 -22.60
N ILE A 164 5.39 -11.40 -23.89
CA ILE A 164 4.56 -12.29 -24.74
C ILE A 164 5.05 -13.75 -24.70
N ILE A 165 6.36 -13.98 -24.81
CA ILE A 165 6.98 -15.31 -24.83
C ILE A 165 6.68 -16.07 -23.53
N GLN A 166 6.97 -15.44 -22.40
CA GLN A 166 6.69 -16.00 -21.08
C GLN A 166 5.20 -16.29 -20.91
N SER A 167 4.34 -15.34 -21.31
CA SER A 167 2.89 -15.44 -21.18
C SER A 167 2.30 -16.62 -21.96
N ILE A 168 2.79 -16.89 -23.18
CA ILE A 168 2.41 -18.06 -23.97
C ILE A 168 2.82 -19.36 -23.26
N ASN A 169 4.06 -19.43 -22.78
CA ASN A 169 4.55 -20.61 -22.09
C ASN A 169 3.76 -20.88 -20.80
N VAL A 170 3.45 -19.85 -20.00
CA VAL A 170 2.62 -19.98 -18.79
C VAL A 170 1.21 -20.45 -19.12
N GLU A 171 0.60 -19.98 -20.22
CA GLU A 171 -0.70 -20.48 -20.68
C GLU A 171 -0.67 -21.98 -20.99
N ILE A 172 0.34 -22.43 -21.76
CA ILE A 172 0.52 -23.84 -22.12
C ILE A 172 0.76 -24.70 -20.87
N LEU A 173 1.63 -24.25 -19.96
CA LEU A 173 1.89 -24.92 -18.69
C LEU A 173 0.64 -25.02 -17.81
N GLY A 174 -0.20 -23.97 -17.80
CA GLY A 174 -1.47 -23.97 -17.08
C GLY A 174 -2.44 -25.03 -17.60
N ILE A 175 -2.53 -25.21 -18.92
CA ILE A 175 -3.34 -26.28 -19.53
C ILE A 175 -2.76 -27.66 -19.19
N ALA A 176 -1.43 -27.81 -19.24
CA ALA A 176 -0.78 -29.07 -18.88
C ALA A 176 -0.95 -29.43 -17.39
N ARG A 177 -0.96 -28.44 -16.49
CA ARG A 177 -1.33 -28.62 -15.07
C ARG A 177 -2.74 -29.14 -14.92
N ASP A 178 -3.70 -28.55 -15.64
CA ASP A 178 -5.10 -29.01 -15.59
C ASP A 178 -5.22 -30.46 -16.09
N ALA A 179 -4.46 -30.83 -17.13
CA ALA A 179 -4.36 -32.21 -17.61
C ALA A 179 -3.73 -33.14 -16.57
N ALA A 180 -2.66 -32.75 -15.87
CA ALA A 180 -2.08 -33.54 -14.79
C ALA A 180 -3.09 -33.82 -13.67
N PHE A 181 -3.87 -32.81 -13.26
CA PHE A 181 -4.96 -32.98 -12.30
C PHE A 181 -6.05 -33.92 -12.82
N LEU A 182 -6.49 -33.78 -14.08
CA LEU A 182 -7.50 -34.67 -14.66
C LEU A 182 -6.99 -36.11 -14.77
N TRP A 183 -5.73 -36.33 -15.13
CA TRP A 183 -5.09 -37.65 -15.07
C TRP A 183 -5.18 -38.23 -13.66
N TRP A 184 -4.77 -37.45 -12.65
CA TRP A 184 -4.80 -37.88 -11.26
C TRP A 184 -6.23 -38.25 -10.81
N MET A 185 -7.25 -37.52 -11.28
CA MET A 185 -8.65 -37.78 -10.96
C MET A 185 -9.26 -38.97 -11.71
N THR A 186 -9.03 -39.08 -13.03
CA THR A 186 -9.77 -40.01 -13.91
C THR A 186 -8.97 -41.23 -14.34
N GLY A 187 -7.64 -41.16 -14.34
CA GLY A 187 -6.77 -42.21 -14.89
C GLY A 187 -6.80 -42.30 -16.42
N GLU A 188 -7.34 -41.31 -17.13
CA GLU A 188 -7.35 -41.31 -18.59
C GLU A 188 -5.98 -40.93 -19.15
N LYS A 189 -5.34 -41.88 -19.85
CA LYS A 189 -3.96 -41.74 -20.34
C LYS A 189 -3.73 -40.50 -21.23
N LYS A 190 -4.72 -40.06 -22.00
CA LYS A 190 -4.61 -38.88 -22.87
C LYS A 190 -4.20 -37.60 -22.11
N TYR A 191 -4.62 -37.47 -20.85
CA TYR A 191 -4.26 -36.33 -20.03
C TYR A 191 -2.82 -36.43 -19.51
N ALA A 192 -2.39 -37.63 -19.12
CA ALA A 192 -1.01 -37.86 -18.70
C ALA A 192 -0.02 -37.64 -19.85
N ASP A 193 -0.31 -38.18 -21.03
CA ASP A 193 0.55 -38.05 -22.21
C ASP A 193 0.71 -36.57 -22.62
N LEU A 194 -0.38 -35.79 -22.61
CA LEU A 194 -0.35 -34.35 -22.87
C LEU A 194 0.49 -33.60 -21.82
N ALA A 195 0.22 -33.84 -20.53
CA ALA A 195 0.90 -33.17 -19.44
C ALA A 195 2.41 -33.50 -19.42
N ALA A 196 2.75 -34.78 -19.61
CA ALA A 196 4.13 -35.27 -19.62
C ALA A 196 4.93 -34.72 -20.79
N SER A 197 4.36 -34.66 -22.00
CA SER A 197 5.04 -34.10 -23.17
C SER A 197 5.42 -32.63 -22.97
N VAL A 198 4.48 -31.82 -22.46
CA VAL A 198 4.74 -30.39 -22.18
C VAL A 198 5.75 -30.23 -21.04
N PHE A 199 5.54 -30.93 -19.92
CA PHE A 199 6.38 -30.82 -18.73
C PHE A 199 7.82 -31.26 -18.99
N ASP A 200 8.01 -32.45 -19.57
CA ASP A 200 9.34 -33.00 -19.88
C ASP A 200 10.13 -32.02 -20.76
N THR A 201 9.50 -31.52 -21.84
CA THR A 201 10.14 -30.60 -22.78
C THR A 201 10.56 -29.30 -22.11
N TYR A 202 9.66 -28.67 -21.34
CA TYR A 202 9.95 -27.40 -20.70
C TYR A 202 11.01 -27.54 -19.60
N MET A 203 10.87 -28.53 -18.72
CA MET A 203 11.77 -28.74 -17.58
C MET A 203 13.16 -29.18 -18.00
N THR A 204 13.25 -30.07 -19.01
CA THR A 204 14.54 -30.43 -19.61
C THR A 204 15.21 -29.19 -20.23
N GLY A 205 14.44 -28.32 -20.88
CA GLY A 205 14.95 -27.09 -21.46
C GLY A 205 15.47 -26.08 -20.43
N ILE A 206 14.88 -26.01 -19.25
CA ILE A 206 15.37 -25.18 -18.13
C ILE A 206 16.62 -25.82 -17.49
N TYR A 207 16.64 -27.14 -17.35
CA TYR A 207 17.79 -27.86 -16.83
C TYR A 207 19.06 -27.60 -17.65
N TYR A 208 18.97 -27.53 -18.98
CA TYR A 208 20.14 -27.30 -19.82
C TYR A 208 20.49 -25.82 -20.06
N ARG A 209 19.60 -24.88 -19.75
CA ARG A 209 19.88 -23.45 -19.91
C ARG A 209 20.50 -22.84 -18.65
N ASN A 210 21.47 -21.94 -18.81
CA ASN A 210 22.08 -21.20 -17.73
C ASN A 210 21.26 -19.95 -17.35
N VAL A 211 21.53 -19.40 -16.17
CA VAL A 211 20.98 -18.11 -15.75
C VAL A 211 21.39 -17.03 -16.76
N PRO A 212 20.49 -16.14 -17.21
CA PRO A 212 20.84 -15.11 -18.18
C PRO A 212 21.93 -14.16 -17.65
N LYS A 213 22.74 -13.64 -18.57
CA LYS A 213 23.87 -12.75 -18.28
C LYS A 213 23.56 -11.32 -18.71
N ASP A 214 23.67 -10.37 -17.79
CA ASP A 214 23.58 -8.94 -18.11
C ASP A 214 24.92 -8.45 -18.65
N LEU A 215 24.95 -8.09 -19.93
CA LEU A 215 26.12 -7.56 -20.62
C LEU A 215 26.51 -6.17 -20.12
N ASN A 216 25.62 -5.46 -19.41
CA ASN A 216 25.97 -4.20 -18.76
C ASN A 216 26.69 -4.41 -17.43
N HIS A 217 26.75 -5.65 -16.91
CA HIS A 217 27.21 -5.95 -15.55
C HIS A 217 26.49 -5.08 -14.49
N GLY A 218 25.21 -4.78 -14.73
CA GLY A 218 24.42 -3.85 -13.93
C GLY A 218 23.54 -4.54 -12.89
N HIS A 219 22.70 -3.75 -12.22
CA HIS A 219 21.79 -4.23 -11.19
C HIS A 219 20.83 -5.34 -11.68
N GLN A 220 20.51 -5.37 -12.98
CA GLN A 220 19.61 -6.37 -13.55
C GLN A 220 20.16 -7.80 -13.45
N GLN A 221 21.49 -8.00 -13.44
CA GLN A 221 22.07 -9.32 -13.16
C GLN A 221 21.61 -9.89 -11.82
N THR A 222 21.38 -9.01 -10.84
CA THR A 222 20.98 -9.39 -9.49
C THR A 222 19.48 -9.57 -9.35
N LEU A 223 18.68 -9.35 -10.39
CA LEU A 223 17.21 -9.54 -10.36
C LEU A 223 16.76 -10.67 -11.29
N VAL A 224 17.62 -11.10 -12.21
CA VAL A 224 17.26 -11.95 -13.34
C VAL A 224 16.71 -13.31 -12.91
N GLY A 225 15.56 -13.67 -13.47
CA GLY A 225 14.96 -14.98 -13.37
C GLY A 225 15.47 -15.93 -14.45
N MET A 226 15.07 -17.20 -14.35
CA MET A 226 15.16 -18.12 -15.46
C MET A 226 14.15 -17.74 -16.55
N SER A 227 12.87 -17.49 -16.24
CA SER A 227 11.84 -17.27 -17.28
C SER A 227 11.45 -15.80 -17.50
N SER A 228 11.86 -14.91 -16.58
CA SER A 228 11.53 -13.49 -16.52
C SER A 228 12.74 -12.64 -16.13
N PHE A 229 12.70 -11.34 -16.40
CA PHE A 229 13.75 -10.38 -15.96
C PHE A 229 13.83 -10.19 -14.45
N GLU A 230 12.80 -10.60 -13.72
CA GLU A 230 12.71 -10.45 -12.28
C GLU A 230 12.30 -11.78 -11.67
N VAL A 231 13.03 -12.23 -10.64
CA VAL A 231 12.75 -13.46 -9.89
C VAL A 231 11.36 -13.49 -9.24
N ILE A 232 10.74 -12.33 -9.03
CA ILE A 232 9.36 -12.21 -8.53
C ILE A 232 8.29 -12.54 -9.58
N HIS A 233 8.68 -12.70 -10.84
CA HIS A 233 7.78 -13.00 -11.95
C HIS A 233 7.96 -14.41 -12.50
N GLU A 234 8.43 -15.37 -11.69
CA GLU A 234 8.58 -16.78 -12.07
C GLU A 234 7.24 -17.54 -12.11
N ASP A 235 6.24 -16.97 -12.78
CA ASP A 235 4.87 -17.48 -12.88
C ASP A 235 4.77 -18.90 -13.46
N ALA A 236 5.78 -19.33 -14.22
CA ALA A 236 5.88 -20.71 -14.68
C ALA A 236 5.89 -21.70 -13.51
N VAL A 237 6.54 -21.36 -12.39
CA VAL A 237 6.62 -22.20 -11.18
C VAL A 237 5.22 -22.44 -10.61
N ASN A 238 4.33 -21.45 -10.63
CA ASN A 238 2.94 -21.57 -10.15
C ASN A 238 2.14 -22.65 -10.91
N ALA A 239 2.47 -22.90 -12.18
CA ALA A 239 1.87 -23.97 -12.98
C ALA A 239 2.64 -25.29 -12.83
N LEU A 240 3.97 -25.24 -12.86
CA LEU A 240 4.84 -26.41 -12.88
C LEU A 240 4.80 -27.22 -11.58
N VAL A 241 4.74 -26.57 -10.42
CA VAL A 241 4.72 -27.25 -9.12
C VAL A 241 3.53 -28.20 -9.00
N PRO A 242 2.26 -27.73 -9.11
CA PRO A 242 1.11 -28.63 -9.06
C PRO A 242 1.06 -29.60 -10.26
N LEU A 243 1.57 -29.22 -11.44
CA LEU A 243 1.65 -30.13 -12.59
C LEU A 243 2.53 -31.34 -12.25
N TYR A 244 3.77 -31.10 -11.81
CA TYR A 244 4.71 -32.15 -11.42
C TYR A 244 4.14 -33.03 -10.33
N ASP A 245 3.56 -32.42 -9.30
CA ASP A 245 3.07 -33.11 -8.12
C ASP A 245 1.92 -34.09 -8.43
N PHE A 246 0.95 -33.68 -9.27
CA PHE A 246 -0.13 -34.59 -9.72
C PHE A 246 0.34 -35.64 -10.74
N LEU A 247 1.41 -35.36 -11.50
CA LEU A 247 1.93 -36.25 -12.55
C LEU A 247 3.06 -37.17 -12.07
N TYR A 248 3.54 -36.99 -10.84
CA TYR A 248 4.77 -37.57 -10.32
C TYR A 248 4.88 -39.08 -10.55
N ASP A 249 3.85 -39.86 -10.19
CA ASP A 249 3.89 -41.32 -10.32
C ASP A 249 3.99 -41.79 -11.79
N TYR A 250 3.35 -41.05 -12.70
CA TYR A 250 3.46 -41.30 -14.13
C TYR A 250 4.88 -41.01 -14.61
N LEU A 251 5.47 -39.86 -14.23
CA LEU A 251 6.85 -39.50 -14.59
C LEU A 251 7.87 -40.49 -14.02
N LYS A 252 7.70 -40.92 -12.78
CA LYS A 252 8.59 -41.89 -12.13
C LYS A 252 8.59 -43.25 -12.85
N THR A 253 7.50 -43.58 -13.53
CA THR A 253 7.36 -44.83 -14.27
C THR A 253 7.82 -44.69 -15.73
N ASP A 254 7.35 -43.65 -16.44
CA ASP A 254 7.56 -43.47 -17.89
C ASP A 254 8.83 -42.66 -18.23
N LYS A 255 9.33 -41.86 -17.28
CA LYS A 255 10.47 -40.93 -17.43
C LYS A 255 11.46 -41.07 -16.27
N ALA A 256 11.67 -42.29 -15.77
CA ALA A 256 12.49 -42.56 -14.59
C ALA A 256 13.92 -42.00 -14.71
N ASP A 257 14.50 -42.03 -15.91
CA ASP A 257 15.84 -41.52 -16.23
C ASP A 257 15.96 -39.98 -16.18
N LYS A 258 14.84 -39.27 -16.14
CA LYS A 258 14.78 -37.80 -16.12
C LYS A 258 14.39 -37.21 -14.77
N MET A 259 14.12 -38.03 -13.75
CA MET A 259 13.72 -37.53 -12.44
C MET A 259 14.76 -36.57 -11.83
N ASP A 260 16.05 -36.87 -12.02
CA ASP A 260 17.14 -35.99 -11.58
C ASP A 260 17.22 -34.69 -12.39
N ILE A 261 16.86 -34.71 -13.68
CA ILE A 261 16.78 -33.51 -14.53
C ILE A 261 15.68 -32.58 -14.02
N TYR A 262 14.50 -33.14 -13.70
CA TYR A 262 13.37 -32.35 -13.19
C TYR A 262 13.68 -31.73 -11.84
N ALA A 263 14.24 -32.51 -10.91
CA ALA A 263 14.69 -32.00 -9.62
C ALA A 263 15.76 -30.91 -9.80
N GLY A 264 16.77 -31.16 -10.63
CA GLY A 264 17.84 -30.19 -10.90
C GLY A 264 17.34 -28.87 -11.51
N ALA A 265 16.32 -28.90 -12.38
CA ALA A 265 15.70 -27.68 -12.92
C ALA A 265 14.99 -26.87 -11.81
N PHE A 266 14.20 -27.52 -10.96
CA PHE A 266 13.55 -26.85 -9.82
C PHE A 266 14.57 -26.27 -8.83
N LYS A 267 15.60 -27.03 -8.47
CA LYS A 267 16.69 -26.55 -7.61
C LYS A 267 17.41 -25.35 -8.19
N LYS A 268 17.69 -25.37 -9.51
CA LYS A 268 18.29 -24.23 -10.21
C LYS A 268 17.44 -22.97 -10.10
N TRP A 269 16.12 -23.09 -10.24
CA TRP A 269 15.21 -21.96 -10.00
C TRP A 269 15.29 -21.46 -8.57
N ALA A 270 15.16 -22.35 -7.58
CA ALA A 270 15.19 -21.96 -6.18
C ALA A 270 16.52 -21.32 -5.79
N ASP A 271 17.65 -21.88 -6.23
CA ASP A 271 18.98 -21.33 -6.02
C ASP A 271 19.14 -19.96 -6.71
N ASN A 272 18.67 -19.80 -7.96
CA ASN A 272 18.68 -18.50 -8.64
C ASN A 272 17.85 -17.45 -7.90
N ILE A 273 16.69 -17.82 -7.35
CA ILE A 273 15.84 -16.92 -6.56
C ILE A 273 16.49 -16.60 -5.20
N ILE A 274 17.28 -17.50 -4.62
CA ILE A 274 18.03 -17.23 -3.38
C ILE A 274 19.22 -16.29 -3.61
N ASP A 275 19.88 -16.45 -4.76
CA ASP A 275 21.08 -15.70 -5.14
C ASP A 275 20.76 -14.31 -5.74
N ASN A 276 19.55 -14.13 -6.27
CA ASN A 276 19.04 -12.88 -6.87
C ASN A 276 17.83 -12.32 -6.10
N GLY A 277 17.43 -11.10 -6.43
CA GLY A 277 16.25 -10.38 -5.96
C GLY A 277 16.51 -9.35 -4.86
N VAL A 278 15.48 -9.05 -4.07
CA VAL A 278 15.48 -7.96 -3.09
C VAL A 278 14.97 -8.47 -1.74
N PRO A 279 15.77 -8.38 -0.65
CA PRO A 279 15.47 -9.07 0.59
C PRO A 279 14.57 -8.28 1.56
N HIS A 280 14.45 -6.97 1.38
CA HIS A 280 13.97 -6.04 2.42
C HIS A 280 12.68 -5.32 2.04
N ASN A 281 11.89 -5.89 1.12
CA ASN A 281 10.60 -5.36 0.68
C ASN A 281 9.66 -6.51 0.25
N ASN A 282 8.50 -6.17 -0.29
CA ASN A 282 7.51 -7.12 -0.83
C ASN A 282 8.07 -8.22 -1.75
N TRP A 283 9.17 -7.96 -2.48
CA TRP A 283 9.81 -8.99 -3.31
C TRP A 283 10.20 -10.22 -2.52
N ASN A 284 10.68 -10.05 -1.29
CA ASN A 284 11.18 -11.16 -0.47
C ASN A 284 10.11 -12.22 -0.20
N LEU A 285 8.85 -11.83 -0.05
CA LEU A 285 7.73 -12.76 0.13
C LEU A 285 7.37 -13.50 -1.15
N MET A 286 7.31 -12.77 -2.27
CA MET A 286 7.02 -13.37 -3.58
C MET A 286 8.10 -14.41 -3.94
N GLN A 287 9.37 -14.09 -3.70
CA GLN A 287 10.49 -15.00 -3.85
C GLN A 287 10.41 -16.21 -2.91
N ALA A 288 10.18 -15.96 -1.61
CA ALA A 288 10.00 -17.01 -0.61
C ALA A 288 8.88 -17.99 -1.02
N ARG A 289 7.80 -17.50 -1.63
CA ARG A 289 6.69 -18.34 -2.09
C ARG A 289 7.12 -19.34 -3.16
N TYR A 290 7.93 -18.91 -4.13
CA TYR A 290 8.45 -19.82 -5.16
C TYR A 290 9.41 -20.85 -4.56
N ILE A 291 10.34 -20.41 -3.71
CA ILE A 291 11.28 -21.31 -3.02
C ILE A 291 10.52 -22.34 -2.18
N MET A 292 9.52 -21.90 -1.40
CA MET A 292 8.68 -22.77 -0.58
C MET A 292 7.92 -23.79 -1.43
N SER A 293 7.30 -23.33 -2.52
CA SER A 293 6.51 -24.19 -3.42
C SER A 293 7.38 -25.28 -4.06
N ILE A 294 8.61 -24.93 -4.44
CA ILE A 294 9.60 -25.89 -4.95
C ILE A 294 10.02 -26.87 -3.85
N GLY A 295 10.37 -26.37 -2.65
CA GLY A 295 10.75 -27.21 -1.52
C GLY A 295 9.69 -28.25 -1.16
N MET A 296 8.41 -27.91 -1.26
CA MET A 296 7.30 -28.83 -0.96
C MET A 296 7.18 -30.04 -1.87
N ILE A 297 7.69 -29.98 -3.11
CA ILE A 297 7.57 -31.06 -4.09
C ILE A 297 8.88 -31.83 -4.32
N LEU A 298 10.00 -31.37 -3.76
CA LEU A 298 11.25 -32.11 -3.80
C LEU A 298 11.25 -33.25 -2.78
N GLU A 299 12.04 -34.29 -3.06
CA GLU A 299 12.30 -35.35 -2.10
C GLU A 299 13.16 -34.84 -0.93
N SER A 300 13.35 -35.66 0.10
CA SER A 300 14.22 -35.32 1.24
C SER A 300 15.65 -34.97 0.81
N ASP A 301 16.38 -34.21 1.62
CA ASP A 301 17.79 -33.89 1.42
C ASP A 301 18.63 -35.16 1.24
N ALA A 302 18.26 -36.24 1.94
CA ALA A 302 18.94 -37.53 1.85
C ALA A 302 18.87 -38.14 0.44
N SER A 303 17.84 -37.83 -0.34
CA SER A 303 17.61 -38.32 -1.70
C SER A 303 18.54 -37.70 -2.73
N TYR A 304 19.26 -36.63 -2.38
CA TYR A 304 20.11 -35.89 -3.33
C TYR A 304 21.59 -35.83 -2.89
N PRO A 305 22.55 -35.85 -3.83
CA PRO A 305 23.97 -35.74 -3.50
C PRO A 305 24.37 -34.39 -2.87
N ASP A 306 23.74 -33.31 -3.29
CA ASP A 306 23.96 -31.94 -2.81
C ASP A 306 23.33 -31.64 -1.45
N LYS A 307 22.53 -32.57 -0.91
CA LYS A 307 21.72 -32.39 0.31
C LYS A 307 20.78 -31.18 0.25
N LYS A 308 20.38 -30.78 -0.96
CA LYS A 308 19.38 -29.73 -1.20
C LYS A 308 18.07 -30.34 -1.65
N GLY A 309 17.32 -30.93 -0.73
CA GLY A 309 15.97 -31.44 -0.95
C GLY A 309 14.91 -30.49 -0.40
N GLY A 310 13.72 -31.02 -0.12
CA GLY A 310 12.62 -30.22 0.40
C GLY A 310 12.92 -29.59 1.76
N GLU A 311 13.66 -30.28 2.62
CA GLU A 311 14.03 -29.78 3.96
C GLU A 311 14.93 -28.54 3.84
N TYR A 312 15.93 -28.57 2.97
CA TYR A 312 16.82 -27.42 2.73
C TYR A 312 16.08 -26.14 2.32
N TYR A 313 15.20 -26.20 1.32
CA TYR A 313 14.53 -25.01 0.78
C TYR A 313 13.43 -24.48 1.71
N ILE A 314 12.71 -25.36 2.41
CA ILE A 314 11.71 -24.96 3.41
C ILE A 314 12.41 -24.29 4.60
N ASP A 315 13.50 -24.87 5.09
CA ASP A 315 14.31 -24.27 6.16
C ASP A 315 14.89 -22.92 5.72
N TYR A 316 15.24 -22.78 4.44
CA TYR A 316 15.72 -21.51 3.90
C TYR A 316 14.68 -20.39 4.05
N VAL A 317 13.43 -20.66 3.66
CA VAL A 317 12.33 -19.68 3.76
C VAL A 317 12.04 -19.31 5.22
N LEU A 318 12.13 -20.27 6.14
CA LEU A 318 11.78 -20.07 7.53
C LEU A 318 12.87 -19.42 8.37
N ASN A 319 14.11 -19.88 8.20
CA ASN A 319 15.16 -19.71 9.21
C ASN A 319 16.48 -19.20 8.64
N ARG A 320 16.70 -19.25 7.32
CA ARG A 320 17.95 -18.79 6.72
C ARG A 320 17.78 -17.47 5.99
N SER A 321 18.86 -16.72 5.91
CA SER A 321 18.90 -15.46 5.19
C SER A 321 20.20 -15.34 4.41
N SER A 322 20.11 -14.89 3.15
CA SER A 322 21.22 -14.35 2.36
C SER A 322 21.08 -12.84 2.24
N ILE A 323 22.03 -12.23 1.51
CA ILE A 323 21.95 -10.82 1.11
C ILE A 323 20.79 -10.53 0.15
N ARG A 324 20.17 -11.55 -0.48
CA ARG A 324 19.09 -11.37 -1.46
C ARG A 324 17.75 -11.99 -1.07
N GLN A 325 17.75 -12.98 -0.18
CA GLN A 325 16.55 -13.61 0.35
C GLN A 325 16.65 -13.74 1.87
N TRP A 326 15.83 -12.99 2.60
CA TRP A 326 15.67 -13.14 4.05
C TRP A 326 14.61 -14.19 4.39
N SER A 327 14.78 -14.80 5.56
CA SER A 327 13.72 -15.61 6.18
C SER A 327 12.45 -14.78 6.43
N LEU A 328 11.30 -15.44 6.46
CA LEU A 328 10.01 -14.80 6.76
C LEU A 328 10.03 -14.05 8.10
N LYS A 329 10.68 -14.63 9.11
CA LYS A 329 10.78 -13.99 10.43
C LYS A 329 11.62 -12.72 10.39
N GLN A 330 12.81 -12.78 9.79
CA GLN A 330 13.66 -11.59 9.67
C GLN A 330 12.98 -10.49 8.86
N LEU A 331 12.28 -10.84 7.80
CA LEU A 331 11.53 -9.86 7.01
C LEU A 331 10.43 -9.20 7.84
N ALA A 332 9.66 -9.98 8.60
CA ALA A 332 8.60 -9.46 9.46
C ALA A 332 9.17 -8.53 10.54
N ASP A 333 10.24 -8.94 11.21
CA ASP A 333 10.92 -8.15 12.25
C ASP A 333 11.50 -6.83 11.71
N TYR A 334 11.93 -6.81 10.44
CA TYR A 334 12.45 -5.61 9.79
C TYR A 334 11.34 -4.65 9.36
N GLY A 335 10.31 -5.16 8.67
CA GLY A 335 9.37 -4.28 7.97
C GLY A 335 8.08 -3.99 8.72
N TYR A 336 7.63 -4.85 9.64
CA TYR A 336 6.46 -4.53 10.48
C TYR A 336 6.88 -3.77 11.73
N ASP A 337 6.16 -2.69 12.03
CA ASP A 337 6.22 -2.09 13.35
C ASP A 337 5.48 -2.98 14.37
N ALA A 338 6.19 -3.40 15.42
CA ALA A 338 5.66 -4.35 16.40
C ALA A 338 4.47 -3.78 17.20
N GLU A 339 4.38 -2.46 17.36
CA GLU A 339 3.36 -1.79 18.15
C GLU A 339 2.08 -1.49 17.37
N THR A 340 2.17 -1.31 16.06
CA THR A 340 1.05 -0.91 15.20
C THR A 340 0.64 -2.01 14.23
N GLY A 341 1.54 -2.94 13.89
CA GLY A 341 1.33 -3.97 12.87
C GLY A 341 1.41 -3.45 11.43
N ILE A 342 1.89 -2.22 11.23
CA ILE A 342 1.97 -1.58 9.92
C ILE A 342 3.27 -1.93 9.22
N TRP A 343 3.19 -2.22 7.92
CA TRP A 343 4.34 -2.52 7.07
C TRP A 343 5.05 -1.23 6.61
N ALA A 344 6.37 -1.27 6.50
CA ALA A 344 7.23 -0.14 6.13
C ALA A 344 7.24 0.16 4.62
N GLU A 345 6.09 0.04 3.95
CA GLU A 345 5.87 0.50 2.57
C GLU A 345 4.53 1.22 2.48
N CYS A 346 4.29 1.87 1.35
CA CYS A 346 3.03 2.57 1.13
C CYS A 346 1.81 1.61 1.17
N PRO A 347 0.58 2.12 1.35
CA PRO A 347 -0.60 1.31 1.69
C PRO A 347 -0.86 0.17 0.70
N GLY A 348 -0.74 0.41 -0.60
CA GLY A 348 -0.99 -0.61 -1.62
C GLY A 348 -0.04 -1.81 -1.50
N TYR A 349 1.24 -1.56 -1.22
CA TYR A 349 2.23 -2.63 -1.03
C TYR A 349 2.11 -3.28 0.35
N SER A 350 1.76 -2.52 1.39
CA SER A 350 1.43 -3.06 2.72
C SER A 350 0.31 -4.11 2.64
N GLN A 351 -0.74 -3.83 1.86
CA GLN A 351 -1.84 -4.77 1.61
C GLN A 351 -1.40 -6.04 0.86
N VAL A 352 -0.50 -5.91 -0.12
CA VAL A 352 0.08 -7.07 -0.81
C VAL A 352 0.87 -7.93 0.17
N VAL A 353 1.70 -7.31 1.01
CA VAL A 353 2.57 -8.02 1.97
C VAL A 353 1.78 -8.77 3.04
N VAL A 354 0.75 -8.15 3.64
CA VAL A 354 -0.11 -8.88 4.59
C VAL A 354 -0.90 -10.00 3.88
N GLY A 355 -1.28 -9.78 2.61
CA GLY A 355 -1.84 -10.80 1.73
C GLY A 355 -0.91 -12.00 1.56
N ASP A 356 0.35 -11.76 1.22
CA ASP A 356 1.35 -12.80 1.01
C ASP A 356 1.70 -13.56 2.31
N TYR A 357 1.80 -12.86 3.45
CA TYR A 357 1.97 -13.52 4.75
C TYR A 357 0.79 -14.43 5.11
N THR A 358 -0.46 -13.99 4.90
CA THR A 358 -1.63 -14.86 5.16
C THR A 358 -1.74 -16.01 4.17
N ASP A 359 -1.25 -15.84 2.94
CA ASP A 359 -1.07 -16.94 1.99
C ASP A 359 -0.05 -17.95 2.51
N MET A 360 1.08 -17.48 3.04
CA MET A 360 2.07 -18.35 3.69
C MET A 360 1.47 -19.09 4.88
N VAL A 361 0.68 -18.44 5.75
CA VAL A 361 -0.04 -19.13 6.84
C VAL A 361 -0.84 -20.32 6.30
N THR A 362 -1.58 -20.13 5.21
CA THR A 362 -2.38 -21.19 4.58
C THR A 362 -1.50 -22.33 4.03
N ILE A 363 -0.38 -21.99 3.41
CA ILE A 363 0.59 -22.93 2.85
C ILE A 363 1.23 -23.78 3.97
N PHE A 364 1.65 -23.14 5.06
CA PHE A 364 2.24 -23.79 6.23
C PHE A 364 1.25 -24.68 6.97
N ASP A 365 0.04 -24.17 7.20
CA ASP A 365 -1.03 -24.93 7.81
C ASP A 365 -1.30 -26.18 6.98
N ARG A 366 -1.61 -26.03 5.68
CA ARG A 366 -2.00 -27.15 4.82
C ARG A 366 -0.93 -28.24 4.75
N ASN A 367 0.31 -27.85 4.45
CA ASN A 367 1.33 -28.81 4.04
C ASN A 367 2.22 -29.29 5.20
N LEU A 368 2.37 -28.49 6.25
CA LEU A 368 3.27 -28.80 7.37
C LEU A 368 2.52 -28.97 8.70
N GLY A 369 1.22 -28.64 8.75
CA GLY A 369 0.46 -28.61 10.01
C GLY A 369 1.00 -27.56 10.99
N MET A 370 1.79 -26.61 10.51
CA MET A 370 2.45 -25.58 11.30
C MET A 370 1.63 -24.30 11.31
N ASP A 371 1.36 -23.81 12.51
CA ASP A 371 0.72 -22.53 12.72
C ASP A 371 1.73 -21.37 12.63
N LEU A 372 1.94 -20.86 11.42
CA LEU A 372 2.91 -19.78 11.17
C LEU A 372 2.60 -18.51 11.99
N THR A 373 1.35 -18.31 12.41
CA THR A 373 0.96 -17.14 13.21
C THR A 373 1.50 -17.19 14.64
N GLU A 374 1.88 -18.36 15.15
CA GLU A 374 2.57 -18.47 16.44
C GLU A 374 4.08 -18.25 16.31
N GLU A 375 4.66 -18.61 15.17
CA GLU A 375 6.09 -18.37 14.86
C GLU A 375 6.37 -16.90 14.50
N ILE A 376 5.40 -16.24 13.85
CA ILE A 376 5.47 -14.82 13.46
C ILE A 376 4.21 -14.10 13.99
N PRO A 377 4.17 -13.75 15.30
CA PRO A 377 2.98 -13.23 15.96
C PRO A 377 2.42 -11.93 15.36
N VAL A 378 3.27 -11.10 14.75
CA VAL A 378 2.87 -9.82 14.15
C VAL A 378 1.87 -9.98 13.01
N ILE A 379 1.79 -11.15 12.34
CA ILE A 379 0.82 -11.40 11.26
C ILE A 379 -0.63 -11.18 11.74
N LYS A 380 -0.97 -11.69 12.93
CA LYS A 380 -2.32 -11.52 13.52
C LYS A 380 -2.64 -10.04 13.75
N LYS A 381 -1.63 -9.27 14.18
CA LYS A 381 -1.75 -7.83 14.44
C LYS A 381 -1.87 -7.03 13.15
N ALA A 382 -1.06 -7.34 12.14
CA ALA A 382 -1.10 -6.70 10.83
C ALA A 382 -2.47 -6.85 10.16
N VAL A 383 -3.05 -8.06 10.17
CA VAL A 383 -4.41 -8.29 9.64
C VAL A 383 -5.45 -7.49 10.41
N ALA A 384 -5.33 -7.41 11.75
CA ALA A 384 -6.27 -6.64 12.57
C ALA A 384 -6.13 -5.12 12.39
N ALA A 385 -4.93 -4.63 12.03
CA ALA A 385 -4.62 -3.22 11.84
C ALA A 385 -4.91 -2.71 10.41
N ASP A 386 -5.08 -3.60 9.42
CA ASP A 386 -5.33 -3.23 8.02
C ASP A 386 -6.48 -2.20 7.82
N PRO A 387 -7.59 -2.25 8.57
CA PRO A 387 -8.64 -1.22 8.50
C PRO A 387 -8.19 0.20 8.88
N GLN A 388 -7.06 0.38 9.58
CA GLN A 388 -6.55 1.72 9.92
C GLN A 388 -6.19 2.53 8.67
N TYR A 389 -5.93 1.89 7.53
CA TYR A 389 -5.70 2.55 6.24
C TYR A 389 -6.96 3.17 5.61
N LEU A 390 -8.15 2.95 6.18
CA LEU A 390 -9.40 3.33 5.54
C LEU A 390 -9.80 4.77 5.83
N PHE A 391 -10.23 5.45 4.77
CA PHE A 391 -11.09 6.63 4.84
C PHE A 391 -12.55 6.23 5.10
N PRO A 392 -13.45 7.17 5.46
CA PRO A 392 -14.86 6.89 5.73
C PRO A 392 -15.64 6.26 4.56
N ASP A 393 -15.14 6.32 3.32
CA ASP A 393 -15.68 5.59 2.16
C ASP A 393 -15.25 4.11 2.10
N CYS A 394 -14.51 3.63 3.09
CA CYS A 394 -13.93 2.29 3.18
C CYS A 394 -12.95 1.96 2.04
N MET A 395 -12.30 2.99 1.49
CA MET A 395 -11.21 2.86 0.54
C MET A 395 -9.89 3.27 1.21
N THR A 396 -8.78 2.63 0.84
CA THR A 396 -7.45 2.94 1.38
C THR A 396 -6.94 4.32 0.96
N MET A 397 -6.02 4.91 1.73
CA MET A 397 -5.37 6.18 1.39
C MET A 397 -4.39 6.11 0.22
N GLY A 398 -4.01 7.28 -0.30
CA GLY A 398 -3.33 7.44 -1.60
C GLY A 398 -1.82 7.69 -1.57
N PHE A 399 -1.15 7.69 -0.41
CA PHE A 399 0.26 8.10 -0.36
C PHE A 399 1.23 7.06 -0.97
N GLY A 400 2.30 7.54 -1.62
CA GLY A 400 3.34 6.70 -2.23
C GLY A 400 2.88 6.01 -3.53
N ASP A 401 3.54 4.92 -3.89
CA ASP A 401 3.28 4.17 -5.14
C ASP A 401 1.96 3.36 -5.10
N THR A 402 0.82 4.00 -4.89
CA THR A 402 -0.45 3.32 -4.65
C THR A 402 -1.64 3.89 -5.44
N HIS A 403 -2.71 3.09 -5.46
CA HIS A 403 -4.07 3.51 -5.82
C HIS A 403 -5.01 3.08 -4.68
N PRO A 404 -5.84 3.98 -4.12
CA PRO A 404 -6.92 3.63 -3.21
C PRO A 404 -7.79 2.49 -3.71
N GLY A 405 -8.06 1.53 -2.84
CA GLY A 405 -8.90 0.37 -3.11
C GLY A 405 -9.58 -0.16 -1.86
N LYS A 406 -10.44 -1.16 -2.04
CA LYS A 406 -11.05 -1.90 -0.92
C LYS A 406 -10.03 -2.85 -0.32
N LEU A 407 -10.15 -3.16 0.97
CA LEU A 407 -9.36 -4.23 1.59
C LEU A 407 -9.68 -5.57 0.91
N ASN A 408 -8.68 -6.44 0.80
CA ASN A 408 -8.86 -7.78 0.25
C ASN A 408 -9.44 -8.72 1.33
N PRO A 409 -10.71 -9.16 1.24
CA PRO A 409 -11.32 -9.98 2.28
C PRO A 409 -10.68 -11.37 2.44
N ALA A 410 -9.88 -11.81 1.46
CA ALA A 410 -9.17 -13.10 1.53
C ALA A 410 -8.23 -13.19 2.75
N ILE A 411 -7.66 -12.07 3.21
CA ILE A 411 -6.78 -12.08 4.40
C ILE A 411 -7.55 -12.51 5.65
N PHE A 412 -8.79 -12.04 5.83
CA PHE A 412 -9.63 -12.41 6.96
C PHE A 412 -10.09 -13.86 6.84
N ALA A 413 -10.49 -14.29 5.64
CA ALA A 413 -10.90 -15.68 5.39
C ALA A 413 -9.79 -16.68 5.72
N ARG A 414 -8.53 -16.38 5.36
CA ARG A 414 -7.36 -17.22 5.68
C ARG A 414 -7.12 -17.30 7.19
N MET A 415 -7.27 -16.18 7.90
CA MET A 415 -7.14 -16.16 9.36
C MET A 415 -8.28 -16.90 10.07
N VAL A 416 -9.50 -16.88 9.53
CA VAL A 416 -10.60 -17.73 10.03
C VAL A 416 -10.27 -19.21 9.82
N ALA A 417 -9.76 -19.59 8.64
CA ALA A 417 -9.38 -20.98 8.37
C ALA A 417 -8.27 -21.48 9.31
N ASN A 418 -7.22 -20.66 9.54
CA ASN A 418 -6.18 -20.94 10.52
C ASN A 418 -6.77 -21.12 11.93
N ALA A 419 -7.63 -20.18 12.35
CA ALA A 419 -8.25 -20.22 13.68
C ALA A 419 -9.12 -21.47 13.87
N GLN A 420 -9.89 -21.87 12.87
CA GLN A 420 -10.70 -23.09 12.90
C GLN A 420 -9.83 -24.34 13.01
N LYS A 421 -8.76 -24.43 12.21
CA LYS A 421 -7.84 -25.57 12.21
C LYS A 421 -7.17 -25.79 13.57
N HIS A 422 -6.76 -24.70 14.21
CA HIS A 422 -6.03 -24.74 15.49
C HIS A 422 -6.91 -24.49 16.72
N GLY A 423 -8.24 -24.43 16.56
CA GLY A 423 -9.19 -24.28 17.67
C GLY A 423 -9.18 -22.90 18.36
N LYS A 424 -8.71 -21.85 17.69
CA LYS A 424 -8.57 -20.48 18.24
C LYS A 424 -9.88 -19.70 18.23
N LYS A 425 -10.78 -20.01 19.15
CA LYS A 425 -12.16 -19.47 19.17
C LYS A 425 -12.29 -17.95 19.23
N TYR A 426 -11.36 -17.25 19.89
CA TYR A 426 -11.36 -15.79 19.89
C TYR A 426 -11.03 -15.20 18.52
N GLN A 427 -9.97 -15.72 17.87
CA GLN A 427 -9.55 -15.27 16.54
C GLN A 427 -10.58 -15.64 15.46
N GLU A 428 -11.20 -16.82 15.56
CA GLU A 428 -12.32 -17.20 14.69
C GLU A 428 -13.44 -16.15 14.76
N ARG A 429 -13.82 -15.73 15.99
CA ARG A 429 -14.84 -14.70 16.19
C ARG A 429 -14.44 -13.36 15.58
N GLN A 430 -13.24 -12.88 15.89
CA GLN A 430 -12.74 -11.59 15.43
C GLN A 430 -12.67 -11.54 13.90
N PHE A 431 -11.98 -12.49 13.26
CA PHE A 431 -11.76 -12.45 11.82
C PHE A 431 -13.01 -12.83 11.03
N THR A 432 -13.96 -13.59 11.59
CA THR A 432 -15.27 -13.78 10.96
C THR A 432 -16.08 -12.48 10.95
N ALA A 433 -16.06 -11.71 12.05
CA ALA A 433 -16.74 -10.41 12.10
C ALA A 433 -16.13 -9.42 11.09
N MET A 434 -14.80 -9.38 10.96
CA MET A 434 -14.09 -8.59 9.95
C MET A 434 -14.40 -9.06 8.52
N LEU A 435 -14.37 -10.38 8.26
CA LEU A 435 -14.71 -10.93 6.95
C LEU A 435 -16.13 -10.51 6.54
N LYS A 436 -17.11 -10.63 7.42
CA LYS A 436 -18.49 -10.22 7.13
C LYS A 436 -18.66 -8.71 6.95
N LEU A 437 -17.81 -7.89 7.58
CA LEU A 437 -17.80 -6.44 7.38
C LEU A 437 -17.27 -6.07 5.99
N PHE A 438 -16.16 -6.68 5.55
CA PHE A 438 -15.50 -6.31 4.29
C PHE A 438 -15.91 -7.16 3.08
N ASP A 439 -16.56 -8.28 3.31
CA ASP A 439 -17.24 -9.11 2.31
C ASP A 439 -18.63 -9.51 2.84
N PRO A 440 -19.65 -8.63 2.66
CA PRO A 440 -21.02 -8.92 3.09
C PRO A 440 -21.61 -10.20 2.47
N ASP A 441 -21.07 -10.63 1.33
CA ASP A 441 -21.48 -11.85 0.63
C ASP A 441 -20.86 -13.12 1.24
N ALA A 442 -19.90 -12.99 2.15
CA ALA A 442 -19.28 -14.13 2.83
C ALA A 442 -20.31 -14.99 3.59
N SER A 443 -21.40 -14.39 4.06
CA SER A 443 -22.50 -15.06 4.78
C SER A 443 -23.55 -15.70 3.87
N LYS A 444 -23.44 -15.55 2.55
CA LYS A 444 -24.40 -16.18 1.63
C LYS A 444 -24.19 -17.69 1.59
N PRO A 445 -25.28 -18.50 1.53
CA PRO A 445 -25.18 -19.94 1.38
C PRO A 445 -24.31 -20.33 0.17
N ALA A 446 -23.59 -21.46 0.25
CA ALA A 446 -22.75 -21.95 -0.84
C ALA A 446 -23.52 -22.10 -2.17
N THR A 447 -24.82 -22.37 -2.11
CA THR A 447 -25.73 -22.44 -3.27
C THR A 447 -25.96 -21.11 -3.98
N GLU A 448 -25.65 -19.99 -3.35
CA GLU A 448 -25.74 -18.63 -3.91
C GLU A 448 -24.38 -18.05 -4.30
N LYS A 449 -23.27 -18.75 -4.02
CA LYS A 449 -21.93 -18.38 -4.48
C LYS A 449 -21.82 -18.60 -6.00
N LYS A 450 -22.38 -17.67 -6.76
CA LYS A 450 -22.22 -17.63 -8.22
C LYS A 450 -20.75 -17.29 -8.53
N ASN A 451 -20.16 -18.00 -9.49
CA ASN A 451 -18.85 -17.71 -10.09
C ASN A 451 -17.61 -18.20 -9.32
N VAL A 452 -17.61 -19.42 -8.75
CA VAL A 452 -16.35 -20.06 -8.33
C VAL A 452 -15.40 -20.17 -9.54
N ARG A 453 -14.14 -19.77 -9.35
CA ARG A 453 -13.13 -19.77 -10.42
C ARG A 453 -12.96 -21.18 -11.00
N VAL A 454 -12.91 -21.29 -12.33
CA VAL A 454 -12.59 -22.56 -13.01
C VAL A 454 -11.07 -22.80 -12.97
N ALA A 455 -10.60 -23.33 -11.85
CA ALA A 455 -9.19 -23.61 -11.58
C ALA A 455 -9.05 -24.83 -10.66
N VAL A 456 -7.92 -25.54 -10.76
CA VAL A 456 -7.58 -26.68 -9.88
C VAL A 456 -7.53 -26.26 -8.41
N THR A 457 -7.06 -25.04 -8.12
CA THR A 457 -6.97 -24.50 -6.75
C THR A 457 -8.32 -24.37 -6.04
N SER A 458 -9.44 -24.27 -6.79
CA SER A 458 -10.80 -24.20 -6.25
C SER A 458 -11.23 -25.44 -5.47
N PHE A 459 -10.62 -26.59 -5.73
CA PHE A 459 -10.88 -27.81 -4.94
C PHE A 459 -10.08 -27.86 -3.64
N PHE A 460 -9.10 -26.96 -3.46
CA PHE A 460 -8.09 -27.01 -2.40
C PHE A 460 -7.95 -25.66 -1.69
N SER A 461 -6.99 -24.82 -2.10
CA SER A 461 -6.65 -23.55 -1.46
C SER A 461 -7.77 -22.51 -1.51
N ASP A 462 -8.59 -22.54 -2.56
CA ASP A 462 -9.64 -21.56 -2.79
C ASP A 462 -11.03 -22.15 -2.48
N LYS A 463 -11.07 -23.29 -1.77
CA LYS A 463 -12.31 -23.94 -1.36
C LYS A 463 -13.14 -22.96 -0.51
N PRO A 464 -14.46 -22.81 -0.77
CA PRO A 464 -15.30 -21.93 0.01
C PRO A 464 -15.22 -22.23 1.52
N LEU A 465 -14.89 -21.19 2.29
CA LEU A 465 -14.86 -21.26 3.75
C LEU A 465 -16.27 -21.47 4.32
N VAL A 466 -16.38 -22.35 5.33
CA VAL A 466 -17.58 -22.49 6.16
C VAL A 466 -17.43 -21.59 7.37
N ILE A 467 -18.35 -20.65 7.54
CA ILE A 467 -18.31 -19.65 8.62
C ILE A 467 -19.47 -19.86 9.59
N ASP A 468 -19.29 -19.48 10.86
CA ASP A 468 -20.37 -19.54 11.85
C ASP A 468 -21.35 -18.38 11.63
N ASP A 469 -22.58 -18.72 11.24
CA ASP A 469 -23.66 -17.77 10.99
C ASP A 469 -24.06 -16.97 12.24
N LYS A 470 -23.74 -17.45 13.44
CA LYS A 470 -24.03 -16.77 14.70
C LYS A 470 -23.11 -15.58 14.98
N ILE A 471 -21.97 -15.49 14.31
CA ILE A 471 -21.05 -14.35 14.47
C ILE A 471 -21.58 -13.20 13.59
N PRO A 472 -21.98 -12.05 14.15
CA PRO A 472 -22.43 -10.92 13.33
C PRO A 472 -21.26 -10.28 12.57
N ALA A 473 -21.58 -9.47 11.56
CA ALA A 473 -20.59 -8.54 10.99
C ALA A 473 -20.09 -7.59 12.08
N GLY A 474 -18.79 -7.26 12.03
CA GLY A 474 -18.22 -6.27 12.94
C GLY A 474 -18.65 -4.85 12.58
N ASP A 475 -18.47 -3.91 13.52
CA ASP A 475 -18.59 -2.48 13.26
C ASP A 475 -17.21 -1.95 12.80
N ILE A 476 -17.17 -1.11 11.77
CA ILE A 476 -15.90 -0.48 11.33
C ILE A 476 -15.24 0.30 12.47
N ASN A 477 -16.04 0.90 13.34
CA ASN A 477 -15.58 1.64 14.50
C ASN A 477 -14.96 0.74 15.56
N ASP A 478 -14.96 -0.60 15.43
CA ASP A 478 -14.20 -1.52 16.27
C ASP A 478 -12.74 -1.66 15.80
N TYR A 479 -12.46 -1.42 14.51
CA TYR A 479 -11.16 -1.70 13.88
C TYR A 479 -10.35 -0.46 13.53
N VAL A 480 -10.90 0.73 13.72
CA VAL A 480 -10.20 2.01 13.55
C VAL A 480 -10.16 2.81 14.85
N THR A 481 -9.24 3.78 14.95
CA THR A 481 -9.14 4.72 16.08
C THR A 481 -9.29 6.17 15.61
N PRO A 482 -9.68 7.13 16.47
CA PRO A 482 -9.77 8.55 16.07
C PRO A 482 -8.44 9.13 15.58
N THR A 483 -7.34 8.73 16.21
CA THR A 483 -5.97 9.05 15.79
C THR A 483 -5.17 7.77 15.67
N PHE A 484 -4.33 7.64 14.64
CA PHE A 484 -3.43 6.50 14.46
C PHE A 484 -2.11 6.96 13.82
N TYR A 485 -0.99 6.45 14.33
CA TYR A 485 0.35 6.82 13.88
C TYR A 485 1.20 5.57 13.68
N ALA A 486 1.87 5.47 12.54
CA ALA A 486 2.81 4.43 12.18
C ALA A 486 4.19 5.06 11.88
N PRO A 487 5.14 5.04 12.82
CA PRO A 487 6.43 5.70 12.65
C PRO A 487 7.28 5.10 11.54
N ASN A 488 7.23 3.77 11.35
CA ASN A 488 8.02 3.04 10.34
C ASN A 488 7.59 3.31 8.88
N ALA A 489 6.41 3.89 8.66
CA ALA A 489 5.95 4.38 7.36
C ALA A 489 5.80 5.91 7.33
N SER A 490 6.21 6.60 8.41
CA SER A 490 6.03 8.03 8.63
C SER A 490 4.61 8.50 8.30
N TRP A 491 3.60 7.84 8.85
CA TRP A 491 2.20 8.04 8.49
C TRP A 491 1.32 8.29 9.72
N LEU A 492 0.44 9.28 9.64
CA LEU A 492 -0.48 9.72 10.70
C LEU A 492 -1.88 9.96 10.13
N VAL A 493 -2.92 9.64 10.90
CA VAL A 493 -4.31 10.01 10.59
C VAL A 493 -5.03 10.59 11.79
N GLN A 494 -5.99 11.46 11.48
CA GLN A 494 -7.01 11.97 12.40
C GLN A 494 -8.37 11.83 11.73
N ARG A 495 -9.38 11.33 12.43
CA ARG A 495 -10.75 11.17 11.92
C ARG A 495 -11.77 11.43 13.01
N ASN A 496 -12.90 12.03 12.65
CA ASN A 496 -14.01 12.29 13.58
C ASN A 496 -15.16 11.26 13.47
N GLY A 497 -14.98 10.22 12.66
CA GLY A 497 -15.97 9.17 12.43
C GLY A 497 -15.65 8.36 11.17
N MET A 498 -16.56 7.44 10.85
CA MET A 498 -16.53 6.60 9.64
C MET A 498 -17.82 6.72 8.82
N ASP A 499 -18.63 7.76 9.03
CA ASP A 499 -19.76 8.05 8.14
C ASP A 499 -19.23 8.59 6.81
N LYS A 500 -19.54 7.89 5.70
CA LYS A 500 -19.07 8.25 4.37
C LYS A 500 -19.35 9.72 4.03
N ARG A 501 -20.50 10.28 4.40
CA ARG A 501 -20.87 11.64 3.98
C ARG A 501 -20.48 12.71 4.99
N HIS A 502 -20.63 12.42 6.28
CA HIS A 502 -20.55 13.42 7.34
C HIS A 502 -19.22 13.41 8.10
N SER A 503 -18.44 12.34 8.01
CA SER A 503 -17.12 12.30 8.65
C SER A 503 -16.06 13.05 7.85
N LEU A 504 -15.11 13.57 8.62
CA LEU A 504 -13.90 14.27 8.22
C LEU A 504 -12.70 13.42 8.61
N MET A 505 -11.69 13.41 7.76
CA MET A 505 -10.43 12.72 8.03
C MET A 505 -9.27 13.44 7.35
N ILE A 506 -8.17 13.54 8.10
CA ILE A 506 -6.86 13.98 7.65
C ILE A 506 -5.97 12.73 7.58
N ALA A 507 -5.23 12.58 6.48
CA ALA A 507 -4.06 11.72 6.44
C ALA A 507 -2.82 12.58 6.18
N GLN A 508 -1.76 12.37 6.95
CA GLN A 508 -0.47 13.02 6.77
C GLN A 508 0.60 11.95 6.62
N ASN A 509 1.54 12.17 5.72
CA ASN A 509 2.69 11.29 5.56
C ASN A 509 3.94 12.08 5.17
N ALA A 510 5.09 11.57 5.59
CA ALA A 510 6.37 11.89 4.95
C ALA A 510 6.88 10.62 4.25
N SER A 511 8.19 10.40 4.26
CA SER A 511 8.83 9.44 3.37
C SER A 511 9.77 8.54 4.16
N GLU A 512 9.27 7.42 4.67
CA GLU A 512 10.05 6.42 5.39
C GLU A 512 9.67 5.03 4.91
N GLY A 513 10.63 4.19 4.58
CA GLY A 513 10.34 2.84 4.06
C GLY A 513 10.49 2.75 2.54
N ASN A 514 9.83 1.77 1.90
CA ASN A 514 9.89 1.54 0.45
C ASN A 514 8.62 2.04 -0.28
N HIS A 515 8.72 2.18 -1.61
CA HIS A 515 7.63 2.69 -2.44
C HIS A 515 7.10 4.08 -2.00
N MET A 516 8.01 4.92 -1.48
CA MET A 516 7.73 6.28 -1.00
C MET A 516 8.12 7.35 -2.03
N HIS A 517 7.54 8.55 -1.87
CA HIS A 517 7.81 9.73 -2.71
C HIS A 517 8.63 10.77 -1.98
N ALA A 518 9.13 11.77 -2.71
CA ALA A 518 9.71 12.98 -2.15
C ALA A 518 8.62 14.04 -1.98
N ASN A 519 7.97 14.03 -0.81
CA ASN A 519 6.68 14.69 -0.61
C ASN A 519 6.60 15.58 0.64
N GLY A 520 7.73 15.80 1.33
CA GLY A 520 7.79 16.59 2.57
C GLY A 520 6.79 16.10 3.62
N ILE A 521 6.05 17.02 4.25
CA ILE A 521 4.87 16.69 5.06
C ILE A 521 3.64 16.82 4.15
N SER A 522 3.25 15.76 3.45
CA SER A 522 2.05 15.74 2.59
C SER A 522 0.78 15.60 3.42
N MET A 523 -0.37 15.98 2.83
CA MET A 523 -1.69 15.72 3.41
C MET A 523 -2.71 15.26 2.38
N GLU A 524 -3.68 14.47 2.83
CA GLU A 524 -4.96 14.23 2.15
C GLU A 524 -6.13 14.66 3.05
N LEU A 525 -7.18 15.24 2.45
CA LEU A 525 -8.39 15.67 3.15
C LEU A 525 -9.66 15.01 2.59
N TYR A 526 -10.45 14.41 3.46
CA TYR A 526 -11.71 13.75 3.10
C TYR A 526 -12.93 14.57 3.53
N GLY A 527 -14.02 14.56 2.78
CA GLY A 527 -15.27 15.14 3.25
C GLY A 527 -16.38 15.02 2.22
N LYS A 528 -17.63 14.98 2.69
CA LYS A 528 -18.81 14.87 1.83
C LYS A 528 -18.76 13.67 0.87
N GLY A 529 -18.13 12.57 1.27
CA GLY A 529 -18.06 11.35 0.46
C GLY A 529 -16.81 11.17 -0.40
N TYR A 530 -15.91 12.17 -0.45
CA TYR A 530 -14.79 12.19 -1.40
C TYR A 530 -13.46 12.64 -0.77
N ARG A 531 -12.34 12.27 -1.40
CA ARG A 531 -11.01 12.84 -1.15
C ARG A 531 -10.92 14.17 -1.87
N LEU A 532 -11.17 15.25 -1.14
CA LEU A 532 -11.24 16.60 -1.72
C LEU A 532 -9.86 17.19 -1.98
N ALA A 533 -8.87 16.87 -1.13
CA ALA A 533 -7.46 17.15 -1.39
C ALA A 533 -6.71 15.80 -1.49
N PRO A 534 -6.56 15.23 -2.69
CA PRO A 534 -5.91 13.93 -2.86
C PRO A 534 -4.39 14.04 -3.01
N ASP A 535 -3.68 12.92 -2.83
CA ASP A 535 -2.30 12.74 -3.29
C ASP A 535 -2.25 12.35 -4.78
N GLY A 536 -1.16 12.70 -5.47
CA GLY A 536 -0.97 12.44 -6.90
C GLY A 536 -0.87 10.94 -7.26
N GLY A 537 -0.38 10.10 -6.33
CA GLY A 537 -0.18 8.66 -6.53
C GLY A 537 1.00 8.32 -7.46
N ILE A 538 1.08 7.07 -7.94
CA ILE A 538 2.25 6.53 -8.66
C ILE A 538 2.49 7.08 -10.09
N GLY A 539 1.56 7.85 -10.65
CA GLY A 539 1.65 8.30 -12.04
C GLY A 539 1.30 7.23 -13.09
N LEU A 540 1.16 7.68 -14.34
CA LEU A 540 0.59 6.90 -15.44
C LEU A 540 1.49 5.78 -15.93
N THR A 541 2.81 5.97 -15.86
CA THR A 541 3.79 5.02 -16.42
C THR A 541 4.56 4.22 -15.38
N LEU A 542 4.03 4.18 -14.14
CA LEU A 542 4.59 3.47 -12.98
C LEU A 542 6.01 3.94 -12.63
N TYR A 543 6.68 3.25 -11.70
CA TYR A 543 7.94 3.71 -11.09
C TYR A 543 9.15 3.82 -12.05
N SER A 544 9.08 3.28 -13.28
CA SER A 544 10.11 3.43 -14.32
C SER A 544 9.85 4.61 -15.27
N GLY A 545 8.71 5.27 -15.11
CA GLY A 545 8.19 6.34 -15.96
C GLY A 545 8.85 7.70 -15.77
N LEU A 546 8.94 8.50 -16.84
CA LEU A 546 9.41 9.88 -16.71
C LEU A 546 8.45 10.74 -15.87
N ASP A 547 7.14 10.53 -16.02
CA ASP A 547 6.15 11.26 -15.23
C ASP A 547 6.24 10.94 -13.73
N TYR A 548 6.57 9.69 -13.39
CA TYR A 548 6.90 9.30 -12.02
C TYR A 548 8.14 10.02 -11.51
N LEU A 549 9.25 9.89 -12.23
CA LEU A 549 10.56 10.41 -11.81
C LEU A 549 10.59 11.95 -11.72
N GLU A 550 9.91 12.62 -12.64
CA GLU A 550 9.97 14.08 -12.75
C GLU A 550 8.83 14.81 -12.04
N TYR A 551 7.69 14.18 -11.79
CA TYR A 551 6.51 14.85 -11.22
C TYR A 551 5.84 14.09 -10.07
N TYR A 552 5.22 12.94 -10.34
CA TYR A 552 4.31 12.29 -9.38
C TYR A 552 4.99 11.86 -8.08
N SER A 553 6.29 11.62 -8.10
CA SER A 553 7.08 11.30 -6.90
C SER A 553 7.77 12.52 -6.26
N GLN A 554 7.47 13.74 -6.70
CA GLN A 554 8.18 14.98 -6.33
C GLN A 554 7.25 15.99 -5.64
N PHE A 555 7.83 16.88 -4.81
CA PHE A 555 7.11 17.82 -3.95
C PHE A 555 5.92 18.56 -4.62
N PRO A 556 6.05 19.12 -5.85
CA PRO A 556 4.95 19.83 -6.52
C PRO A 556 3.74 18.97 -6.95
N ALA A 557 3.76 17.66 -6.72
CA ALA A 557 2.60 16.77 -6.89
C ALA A 557 1.83 16.51 -5.58
N HIS A 558 2.30 17.07 -4.46
CA HIS A 558 1.77 16.78 -3.12
C HIS A 558 1.30 18.04 -2.40
N ASN A 559 0.39 17.88 -1.44
CA ASN A 559 -0.14 18.98 -0.62
C ASN A 559 0.84 19.35 0.51
N THR A 560 1.95 19.98 0.16
CA THR A 560 3.08 20.26 1.07
C THR A 560 3.76 21.61 0.80
N VAL A 561 4.89 21.90 1.47
CA VAL A 561 5.72 23.09 1.22
C VAL A 561 7.06 22.70 0.58
N CYS A 562 7.36 23.30 -0.57
CA CYS A 562 8.67 23.22 -1.24
C CYS A 562 9.50 24.46 -0.91
N VAL A 563 10.77 24.27 -0.55
CA VAL A 563 11.68 25.34 -0.16
C VAL A 563 12.58 25.72 -1.34
N ASP A 564 12.63 27.01 -1.66
CA ASP A 564 13.45 27.60 -2.73
C ASP A 564 13.29 26.95 -4.11
N GLY A 565 12.25 26.13 -4.31
CA GLY A 565 12.01 25.37 -5.53
C GLY A 565 12.97 24.19 -5.72
N ILE A 566 13.71 23.80 -4.68
CA ILE A 566 14.76 22.77 -4.76
C ILE A 566 14.47 21.51 -3.94
N SER A 567 13.49 21.52 -3.02
CA SER A 567 13.21 20.37 -2.15
C SER A 567 13.00 19.08 -2.95
N SER A 568 13.85 18.09 -2.67
CA SER A 568 13.86 16.77 -3.30
C SER A 568 14.73 15.82 -2.48
N TYR A 569 14.51 14.51 -2.59
CA TYR A 569 15.36 13.48 -1.97
C TYR A 569 15.03 12.11 -2.61
N PRO A 570 15.82 11.05 -2.33
CA PRO A 570 15.58 9.74 -2.94
C PRO A 570 14.16 9.22 -2.75
N VAL A 571 13.53 8.79 -3.85
CA VAL A 571 12.23 8.12 -3.88
C VAL A 571 12.41 6.60 -3.81
N MET A 572 11.32 5.84 -3.84
CA MET A 572 11.32 4.38 -3.67
C MET A 572 11.73 4.00 -2.25
N LYS A 573 13.02 3.81 -1.95
CA LYS A 573 13.50 3.57 -0.57
C LYS A 573 13.96 4.89 0.07
N SER A 574 13.16 5.40 0.99
CA SER A 574 13.43 6.64 1.72
C SER A 574 13.69 6.38 3.21
N ASN A 575 14.34 7.35 3.87
CA ASN A 575 14.69 7.35 5.30
C ASN A 575 14.42 8.73 5.94
N HIS A 576 13.39 9.41 5.45
CA HIS A 576 13.03 10.79 5.78
C HIS A 576 11.64 10.84 6.43
N ALA A 577 11.54 10.27 7.63
CA ALA A 577 10.36 10.35 8.47
C ALA A 577 10.16 11.75 9.08
N PHE A 578 8.90 12.14 9.32
CA PHE A 578 8.59 13.19 10.28
C PHE A 578 8.60 12.64 11.72
N LYS A 579 8.76 13.53 12.69
CA LYS A 579 8.55 13.27 14.11
C LYS A 579 7.17 13.77 14.53
N LEU A 580 6.38 12.92 15.19
CA LEU A 580 5.15 13.35 15.85
C LEU A 580 5.52 14.10 17.14
N LEU A 581 5.21 15.38 17.21
CA LEU A 581 5.47 16.22 18.38
C LEU A 581 4.31 16.12 19.38
N ASN A 582 3.08 16.32 18.89
CA ASN A 582 1.87 16.29 19.69
C ASN A 582 0.71 15.67 18.91
N CYS A 583 -0.22 15.01 19.59
CA CYS A 583 -1.49 14.60 18.99
C CYS A 583 -2.60 14.42 20.04
N TYR A 584 -3.84 14.64 19.62
CA TYR A 584 -5.02 14.36 20.43
C TYR A 584 -6.21 13.91 19.55
N PRO A 585 -6.96 12.87 19.96
CA PRO A 585 -6.63 11.93 21.04
C PRO A 585 -5.29 11.23 20.79
N GLU A 586 -4.74 10.61 21.84
CA GLU A 586 -3.49 9.84 21.74
C GLU A 586 -3.60 8.76 20.65
N ALA A 587 -2.54 8.60 19.85
CA ALA A 587 -2.53 7.70 18.72
C ALA A 587 -2.75 6.23 19.14
N GLY A 588 -3.58 5.51 18.39
CA GLY A 588 -3.88 4.10 18.66
C GLY A 588 -4.87 3.87 19.81
N MET A 589 -5.31 4.92 20.51
CA MET A 589 -6.25 4.78 21.61
C MET A 589 -7.69 4.59 21.13
N LYS A 590 -8.37 3.63 21.76
CA LYS A 590 -9.80 3.38 21.53
C LYS A 590 -10.64 4.26 22.43
N VAL A 591 -11.17 5.34 21.87
CA VAL A 591 -12.05 6.29 22.55
C VAL A 591 -13.16 6.74 21.61
N ASP A 592 -14.24 7.27 22.17
CA ASP A 592 -15.28 7.91 21.39
C ASP A 592 -14.72 9.09 20.58
N TYR A 593 -15.26 9.32 19.38
CA TYR A 593 -14.88 10.46 18.55
C TYR A 593 -15.15 11.77 19.29
N GLN A 594 -14.11 12.58 19.41
CA GLN A 594 -14.17 13.84 20.13
C GLN A 594 -14.41 15.03 19.20
N PRO A 595 -14.98 16.14 19.70
CA PRO A 595 -15.26 17.31 18.87
C PRO A 595 -14.03 17.97 18.26
N VAL A 596 -12.85 17.81 18.87
CA VAL A 596 -11.58 18.30 18.32
C VAL A 596 -10.59 17.15 18.29
N SER A 597 -9.90 17.01 17.16
CA SER A 597 -8.61 16.32 17.10
C SER A 597 -7.56 17.30 16.61
N TYR A 598 -6.31 17.11 17.03
CA TYR A 598 -5.20 17.85 16.44
C TYR A 598 -3.94 16.99 16.40
N SER A 599 -3.01 17.37 15.54
CA SER A 599 -1.65 16.86 15.55
C SER A 599 -0.66 17.95 15.20
N GLU A 600 0.59 17.72 15.59
CA GLU A 600 1.72 18.55 15.24
C GLU A 600 2.91 17.65 14.90
N VAL A 601 3.47 17.85 13.71
CA VAL A 601 4.60 17.07 13.20
C VAL A 601 5.75 17.97 12.82
N PHE A 602 6.97 17.47 12.99
CA PHE A 602 8.22 18.14 12.61
C PHE A 602 8.97 17.32 11.57
N PHE A 603 9.46 17.98 10.53
CA PHE A 603 10.24 17.37 9.47
C PHE A 603 11.46 18.25 9.15
N ARG A 604 12.62 17.62 9.02
CA ARG A 604 13.81 18.28 8.48
C ARG A 604 13.87 17.99 6.99
N GLU A 605 13.57 18.98 6.17
CA GLU A 605 13.65 18.85 4.71
C GLU A 605 15.12 18.68 4.30
N PRO A 606 15.52 17.52 3.72
CA PRO A 606 16.92 17.17 3.54
C PRO A 606 17.72 18.08 2.60
N GLU A 607 17.14 18.50 1.47
CA GLU A 607 17.90 19.20 0.42
C GLU A 607 18.17 20.66 0.81
N SER A 608 17.15 21.37 1.28
CA SER A 608 17.30 22.76 1.72
C SER A 608 17.76 22.91 3.18
N GLN A 609 17.81 21.81 3.94
CA GLN A 609 18.00 21.81 5.39
C GLN A 609 17.01 22.72 6.12
N ALA A 610 15.76 22.73 5.67
CA ALA A 610 14.70 23.50 6.31
C ALA A 610 14.04 22.74 7.46
N ASP A 611 13.84 23.44 8.57
CA ASP A 611 12.91 23.03 9.62
C ASP A 611 11.49 23.30 9.14
N GLN A 612 10.68 22.24 9.07
CA GLN A 612 9.26 22.31 8.76
C GLN A 612 8.43 21.80 9.93
N ASN A 613 7.37 22.51 10.28
CA ASN A 613 6.40 22.15 11.30
C ASN A 613 5.00 22.31 10.73
N ARG A 614 4.17 21.27 10.86
CA ARG A 614 2.78 21.30 10.41
C ARG A 614 1.85 20.90 11.55
N MET A 615 0.98 21.82 11.95
CA MET A 615 -0.09 21.57 12.90
C MET A 615 -1.41 21.48 12.15
N MET A 616 -2.14 20.38 12.33
CA MET A 616 -3.45 20.19 11.72
C MET A 616 -4.52 19.84 12.74
N SER A 617 -5.75 20.30 12.52
CA SER A 617 -6.88 19.99 13.39
C SER A 617 -8.17 19.72 12.62
N ILE A 618 -8.99 18.81 13.14
CA ILE A 618 -10.41 18.67 12.80
C ILE A 618 -11.23 19.28 13.93
N VAL A 619 -12.14 20.19 13.59
CA VAL A 619 -13.13 20.72 14.54
C VAL A 619 -14.53 20.35 14.05
N THR A 620 -15.22 19.53 14.84
CA THR A 620 -16.60 19.11 14.60
C THR A 620 -17.55 20.11 15.25
N THR A 621 -18.40 20.73 14.45
CA THR A 621 -19.31 21.81 14.88
C THR A 621 -20.77 21.37 14.92
N GLY A 622 -21.07 20.20 14.37
CA GLY A 622 -22.37 19.53 14.44
C GLY A 622 -22.30 18.12 13.86
N GLU A 623 -23.43 17.42 13.78
CA GLU A 623 -23.47 16.04 13.26
C GLU A 623 -23.03 15.93 11.79
N LYS A 624 -23.26 16.98 10.99
CA LYS A 624 -23.01 16.97 9.54
C LYS A 624 -21.92 17.94 9.09
N ASN A 625 -21.35 18.70 10.03
CA ASN A 625 -20.54 19.88 9.77
C ASN A 625 -19.28 19.89 10.64
N GLY A 626 -18.20 20.35 10.03
CA GLY A 626 -16.92 20.55 10.66
C GLY A 626 -15.96 21.18 9.67
N TYR A 627 -14.77 21.53 10.14
CA TYR A 627 -13.73 22.14 9.31
C TYR A 627 -12.35 21.65 9.74
N TYR A 628 -11.38 21.89 8.87
CA TYR A 628 -9.97 21.67 9.12
C TYR A 628 -9.25 22.98 9.41
N VAL A 629 -8.19 22.90 10.21
CA VAL A 629 -7.18 23.95 10.37
C VAL A 629 -5.84 23.38 9.97
N ASP A 630 -5.06 24.13 9.20
CA ASP A 630 -3.69 23.80 8.80
C ASP A 630 -2.78 25.00 9.07
N ILE A 631 -1.72 24.79 9.84
CA ILE A 631 -0.68 25.78 10.11
C ILE A 631 0.66 25.17 9.73
N PHE A 632 1.27 25.68 8.67
CA PHE A 632 2.55 25.21 8.15
C PHE A 632 3.62 26.29 8.34
N ARG A 633 4.64 25.97 9.14
CA ARG A 633 5.83 26.78 9.40
C ARG A 633 7.02 26.17 8.68
N SER A 634 7.85 26.99 8.03
CA SER A 634 9.02 26.51 7.29
C SER A 634 10.12 27.57 7.26
N ARG A 635 11.36 27.18 7.60
CA ARG A 635 12.57 28.03 7.49
C ARG A 635 13.82 27.19 7.31
N LYS A 636 14.80 27.71 6.57
CA LYS A 636 16.16 27.15 6.57
C LYS A 636 16.83 27.34 7.92
N VAL A 637 17.54 26.32 8.40
CA VAL A 637 18.28 26.39 9.68
C VAL A 637 19.33 27.51 9.64
N GLU A 638 20.02 27.67 8.52
CA GLU A 638 21.08 28.68 8.34
C GLU A 638 20.55 30.04 7.83
N GLY A 639 19.23 30.16 7.62
CA GLY A 639 18.63 31.29 6.92
C GLY A 639 18.95 31.30 5.42
N GLY A 640 18.90 32.49 4.80
CA GLY A 640 19.12 32.64 3.36
C GLY A 640 17.96 32.15 2.49
N ASP A 641 16.78 31.97 3.08
CA ASP A 641 15.54 31.63 2.40
C ASP A 641 15.25 32.62 1.28
N LYS A 642 15.02 32.10 0.06
CA LYS A 642 14.56 32.91 -1.07
C LYS A 642 13.04 32.92 -1.09
N MET A 643 12.43 31.73 -1.04
CA MET A 643 10.98 31.57 -1.05
C MET A 643 10.55 30.20 -0.55
N HIS A 644 9.29 30.10 -0.13
CA HIS A 644 8.62 28.86 0.22
C HIS A 644 7.30 28.78 -0.52
N ASP A 645 7.04 27.68 -1.21
CA ASP A 645 5.82 27.45 -1.99
C ASP A 645 4.95 26.40 -1.29
N TYR A 646 3.78 26.82 -0.79
CA TYR A 646 2.73 25.93 -0.30
C TYR A 646 1.85 25.45 -1.45
N PHE A 647 1.82 24.14 -1.69
CA PHE A 647 1.02 23.48 -2.71
C PHE A 647 -0.28 22.91 -2.14
N TYR A 648 -1.38 23.12 -2.86
CA TYR A 648 -2.68 22.53 -2.55
C TYR A 648 -3.41 22.12 -3.83
N HIS A 649 -3.54 20.81 -4.02
CA HIS A 649 -4.24 20.13 -5.09
C HIS A 649 -5.66 19.77 -4.63
N ASN A 650 -6.64 19.93 -5.52
CA ASN A 650 -8.04 19.67 -5.20
C ASN A 650 -8.78 18.96 -6.33
N MET A 651 -9.71 18.08 -5.94
CA MET A 651 -10.58 17.31 -6.85
C MET A 651 -11.70 18.16 -7.49
N GLY A 652 -11.80 19.46 -7.21
CA GLY A 652 -12.74 20.33 -7.91
C GLY A 652 -12.50 20.36 -9.43
N GLN A 653 -13.53 20.74 -10.17
CA GLN A 653 -13.46 21.01 -11.63
C GLN A 653 -13.39 22.50 -11.94
N THR A 654 -13.81 23.35 -10.99
CA THR A 654 -13.64 24.80 -11.05
C THR A 654 -13.01 25.33 -9.77
N MET A 655 -12.16 26.36 -9.91
CA MET A 655 -11.53 27.08 -8.80
C MET A 655 -11.90 28.55 -8.89
N ASN A 656 -12.54 29.08 -7.85
CA ASN A 656 -12.82 30.50 -7.69
C ASN A 656 -11.94 31.08 -6.57
N LEU A 657 -10.93 31.87 -6.94
CA LEU A 657 -9.94 32.47 -6.03
C LEU A 657 -10.16 33.99 -5.94
N THR A 658 -10.48 34.47 -4.73
CA THR A 658 -10.73 35.89 -4.42
C THR A 658 -9.99 36.30 -3.14
N ALA A 659 -9.98 37.60 -2.84
CA ALA A 659 -9.75 38.04 -1.47
C ALA A 659 -10.90 37.56 -0.56
N ALA A 660 -10.65 37.45 0.74
CA ALA A 660 -11.64 36.97 1.72
C ALA A 660 -12.85 37.90 1.85
N ASP A 661 -12.69 39.19 1.51
CA ASP A 661 -13.76 40.19 1.41
C ASP A 661 -14.62 40.04 0.13
N GLY A 662 -14.29 39.09 -0.75
CA GLY A 662 -14.96 38.84 -2.03
C GLY A 662 -14.44 39.68 -3.20
N SER A 663 -13.48 40.59 -2.97
CA SER A 663 -12.87 41.38 -4.05
C SER A 663 -11.97 40.52 -4.95
N SER A 664 -11.90 40.89 -6.23
CA SER A 664 -11.00 40.25 -7.19
C SER A 664 -9.54 40.52 -6.81
N LEU A 665 -8.69 39.51 -6.96
CA LEU A 665 -7.23 39.64 -6.85
C LEU A 665 -6.57 40.08 -8.17
N PHE A 666 -7.34 40.16 -9.25
CA PHE A 666 -6.85 40.53 -10.60
C PHE A 666 -5.66 39.67 -11.07
N LEU A 667 -5.75 38.35 -10.89
CA LEU A 667 -4.74 37.38 -11.30
C LEU A 667 -4.32 37.58 -12.77
N GLN A 668 -3.01 37.65 -13.02
CA GLN A 668 -2.43 37.79 -14.34
C GLN A 668 -1.72 36.50 -14.77
N PRO A 669 -1.76 36.11 -16.06
CA PRO A 669 -0.94 35.02 -16.58
C PRO A 669 0.55 35.18 -16.20
N THR A 670 1.24 34.07 -15.91
CA THR A 670 2.66 34.08 -15.51
C THR A 670 3.42 32.84 -15.98
N GLU A 671 4.71 33.00 -16.21
CA GLU A 671 5.66 31.92 -16.52
C GLU A 671 6.42 31.40 -15.28
N GLU A 672 6.23 32.02 -14.10
CA GLU A 672 6.78 31.50 -12.84
C GLU A 672 6.27 30.09 -12.51
N LEU A 673 6.84 29.45 -11.49
CA LEU A 673 6.61 28.02 -11.19
C LEU A 673 7.02 27.15 -12.40
N ALA A 674 8.29 27.21 -12.76
CA ALA A 674 8.86 26.40 -13.84
C ALA A 674 10.35 26.14 -13.58
N PHE A 675 10.91 25.11 -14.20
CA PHE A 675 12.34 24.81 -14.17
C PHE A 675 13.20 26.01 -14.61
N ALA A 676 12.73 26.79 -15.60
CA ALA A 676 13.40 28.01 -16.05
C ALA A 676 13.56 29.08 -14.95
N GLY A 677 12.79 29.00 -13.87
CA GLY A 677 12.95 29.78 -12.64
C GLY A 677 14.02 29.25 -11.69
N ALA A 678 14.89 28.33 -12.13
CA ALA A 678 15.87 27.59 -11.33
C ALA A 678 15.23 26.72 -10.23
N HIS A 679 14.05 26.17 -10.50
CA HIS A 679 13.41 25.15 -9.66
C HIS A 679 13.68 23.74 -10.22
N ILE A 680 13.29 22.69 -9.49
CA ILE A 680 13.27 21.31 -10.01
C ILE A 680 12.28 21.13 -11.17
N TYR A 681 12.49 20.09 -11.98
CA TYR A 681 11.69 19.82 -13.19
C TYR A 681 10.18 19.69 -12.92
N ALA A 682 9.79 19.17 -11.76
CA ALA A 682 8.39 19.01 -11.36
C ALA A 682 7.56 20.29 -11.48
N TYR A 683 8.16 21.47 -11.25
CA TYR A 683 7.45 22.74 -11.42
C TYR A 683 6.96 22.97 -12.86
N SER A 684 7.69 22.47 -13.86
CA SER A 684 7.32 22.61 -15.28
C SER A 684 6.12 21.76 -15.70
N TYR A 685 5.64 20.86 -14.83
CA TYR A 685 4.38 20.15 -15.03
C TYR A 685 3.16 21.02 -14.68
N LEU A 686 3.35 22.18 -14.06
CA LEU A 686 2.28 23.13 -13.77
C LEU A 686 2.03 24.05 -14.98
N PHE A 687 0.77 24.17 -15.40
CA PHE A 687 0.36 24.93 -16.58
C PHE A 687 -0.88 25.79 -16.31
N ASP A 688 -1.25 26.63 -17.28
CA ASP A 688 -2.34 27.62 -17.19
C ASP A 688 -2.26 28.51 -15.93
N LYS A 689 -1.03 28.91 -15.62
CA LYS A 689 -0.66 29.60 -14.39
C LYS A 689 -1.08 31.07 -14.45
N LYS A 690 -1.75 31.52 -13.39
CA LYS A 690 -2.02 32.94 -13.13
C LYS A 690 -1.65 33.29 -11.70
N SER A 691 -1.27 34.53 -11.46
CA SER A 691 -0.78 34.95 -10.15
C SER A 691 -1.13 36.39 -9.81
N ALA A 692 -1.13 36.70 -8.52
CA ALA A 692 -1.18 38.06 -7.98
C ALA A 692 -0.40 38.13 -6.66
N GLU A 693 0.32 39.23 -6.45
CA GLU A 693 0.86 39.57 -5.14
C GLU A 693 -0.25 40.23 -4.30
N THR A 694 -0.43 39.77 -3.07
CA THR A 694 -1.46 40.28 -2.17
C THR A 694 -1.10 40.03 -0.71
N SER A 695 -1.29 41.06 0.12
CA SER A 695 -1.26 40.93 1.58
C SER A 695 -2.64 40.63 2.18
N LYS A 696 -3.70 40.65 1.38
CA LYS A 696 -5.05 40.33 1.83
C LYS A 696 -5.17 38.85 2.12
N ASP A 697 -5.99 38.53 3.12
CA ASP A 697 -6.52 37.18 3.31
C ASP A 697 -7.29 36.76 2.06
N ILE A 698 -7.21 35.48 1.73
CA ILE A 698 -7.82 34.93 0.52
C ILE A 698 -8.93 33.93 0.83
N LYS A 699 -9.84 33.76 -0.11
CA LYS A 699 -10.83 32.69 -0.13
C LYS A 699 -10.78 31.99 -1.47
N THR A 700 -10.73 30.67 -1.43
CA THR A 700 -10.80 29.81 -2.62
C THR A 700 -11.95 28.83 -2.47
N MET A 701 -12.75 28.66 -3.53
CA MET A 701 -13.78 27.63 -3.59
C MET A 701 -13.46 26.69 -4.75
N PHE A 702 -13.31 25.41 -4.44
CA PHE A 702 -13.17 24.34 -5.42
C PHE A 702 -14.48 23.59 -5.52
N THR A 703 -15.04 23.41 -6.72
CA THR A 703 -16.38 22.82 -6.89
C THR A 703 -16.33 21.59 -7.79
N ILE A 704 -16.89 20.49 -7.30
CA ILE A 704 -17.17 19.26 -8.02
C ILE A 704 -18.62 19.33 -8.51
N GLN A 705 -18.84 19.13 -9.80
CA GLN A 705 -20.19 19.02 -10.34
C GLN A 705 -20.68 17.58 -10.12
N MET A 706 -21.76 17.44 -9.38
CA MET A 706 -22.31 16.13 -9.03
C MET A 706 -23.42 15.73 -10.01
N PRO A 707 -23.51 14.44 -10.41
CA PRO A 707 -24.58 13.97 -11.29
C PRO A 707 -26.00 14.19 -10.73
N ASP A 708 -26.16 14.28 -9.40
CA ASP A 708 -27.42 14.53 -8.72
C ASP A 708 -27.67 16.01 -8.37
N GLU A 709 -26.88 16.91 -8.98
CA GLU A 709 -26.88 18.36 -8.79
C GLU A 709 -26.54 18.86 -7.38
N ASP A 710 -26.21 17.95 -6.45
CA ASP A 710 -25.73 18.31 -5.10
C ASP A 710 -24.24 18.62 -5.11
N ASN A 711 -23.84 19.59 -5.93
CA ASN A 711 -22.45 19.97 -6.14
C ASN A 711 -21.71 20.12 -4.81
N ILE A 712 -20.54 19.49 -4.73
CA ILE A 712 -19.70 19.51 -3.54
C ILE A 712 -18.65 20.60 -3.71
N SER A 713 -18.41 21.35 -2.64
CA SER A 713 -17.37 22.37 -2.61
C SER A 713 -16.44 22.19 -1.44
N MET A 714 -15.14 22.36 -1.69
CA MET A 714 -14.15 22.63 -0.65
C MET A 714 -13.90 24.14 -0.59
N ASN A 715 -14.28 24.77 0.53
CA ASN A 715 -13.98 26.16 0.79
C ASN A 715 -12.66 26.26 1.56
N MET A 716 -11.74 27.10 1.10
CA MET A 716 -10.47 27.37 1.77
C MET A 716 -10.37 28.86 2.07
N TRP A 717 -10.04 29.22 3.30
CA TRP A 717 -9.57 30.55 3.68
C TRP A 717 -8.11 30.46 4.04
N MET A 718 -7.28 31.39 3.58
CA MET A 718 -5.87 31.43 3.94
C MET A 718 -5.42 32.84 4.33
N LYS A 719 -4.60 32.90 5.39
CA LYS A 719 -4.01 34.14 5.91
C LYS A 719 -3.13 34.81 4.84
N GLY A 720 -3.35 36.09 4.62
CA GLY A 720 -2.47 36.93 3.81
C GLY A 720 -1.17 37.27 4.55
N ALA A 721 -0.15 37.70 3.81
CA ALA A 721 1.08 38.22 4.40
C ALA A 721 1.75 39.22 3.46
N PRO A 722 2.59 40.14 3.95
CA PRO A 722 3.42 40.98 3.10
C PRO A 722 4.24 40.13 2.12
N GLU A 723 4.33 40.59 0.86
CA GLU A 723 5.09 39.96 -0.23
C GLU A 723 4.64 38.53 -0.57
N ARG A 724 3.43 38.13 -0.13
CA ARG A 724 2.85 36.85 -0.50
C ARG A 724 2.29 36.92 -1.90
N LYS A 725 2.63 35.91 -2.71
CA LYS A 725 2.09 35.73 -4.05
C LYS A 725 1.21 34.49 -4.09
N VAL A 726 0.02 34.61 -4.64
CA VAL A 726 -0.90 33.48 -4.82
C VAL A 726 -1.03 33.12 -6.29
N PHE A 727 -1.20 31.82 -6.55
CA PHE A 727 -1.31 31.28 -7.89
C PHE A 727 -2.55 30.40 -8.03
N SER A 728 -3.17 30.50 -9.19
CA SER A 728 -4.06 29.47 -9.74
C SER A 728 -3.32 28.75 -10.85
N ALA A 729 -3.26 27.42 -10.81
CA ALA A 729 -2.63 26.61 -11.84
C ALA A 729 -3.41 25.31 -12.06
N LEU A 730 -3.07 24.64 -13.15
CA LEU A 730 -3.42 23.25 -13.42
C LEU A 730 -2.15 22.39 -13.30
N SER A 731 -2.35 21.12 -12.95
CA SER A 731 -1.32 20.10 -12.89
C SER A 731 -1.82 18.81 -13.55
N PRO A 732 -0.95 17.81 -13.81
CA PRO A 732 -1.38 16.51 -14.30
C PRO A 732 -2.54 15.94 -13.49
N MET A 733 -3.38 15.14 -14.16
CA MET A 733 -4.54 14.53 -13.51
C MET A 733 -4.12 13.65 -12.32
N THR A 734 -4.98 13.51 -11.32
CA THR A 734 -4.69 12.76 -10.10
C THR A 734 -4.75 11.26 -10.39
N GLU A 735 -3.62 10.64 -10.71
CA GLU A 735 -3.57 9.21 -11.02
C GLU A 735 -3.93 8.35 -9.82
N GLY A 736 -3.59 8.78 -8.60
CA GLY A 736 -3.96 8.09 -7.37
C GLY A 736 -5.44 7.75 -7.32
N LEU A 737 -6.33 8.69 -7.69
CA LEU A 737 -7.78 8.46 -7.65
C LEU A 737 -8.35 7.70 -8.87
N SER A 738 -7.54 7.41 -9.89
CA SER A 738 -8.02 7.05 -11.23
C SER A 738 -8.64 5.65 -11.32
N ARG A 739 -8.48 4.82 -10.28
CA ARG A 739 -9.00 3.45 -10.17
C ARG A 739 -10.19 3.33 -9.23
N ILE A 740 -10.58 4.40 -8.54
CA ILE A 740 -11.75 4.39 -7.67
C ILE A 740 -13.00 4.28 -8.56
N PRO A 741 -13.90 3.33 -8.29
CA PRO A 741 -15.15 3.22 -9.03
C PRO A 741 -16.09 4.39 -8.72
N ASP A 742 -17.01 4.68 -9.63
CA ASP A 742 -18.12 5.62 -9.41
C ASP A 742 -17.70 7.05 -9.02
N MET A 743 -16.57 7.51 -9.56
CA MET A 743 -16.14 8.92 -9.43
C MET A 743 -17.17 9.85 -10.09
N PRO A 744 -17.36 11.08 -9.54
CA PRO A 744 -18.44 11.97 -9.97
C PRO A 744 -18.25 12.53 -11.39
N TYR A 745 -17.04 12.42 -11.94
CA TYR A 745 -16.69 12.76 -13.32
C TYR A 745 -15.49 11.94 -13.78
N ALA A 746 -15.13 12.03 -15.08
CA ALA A 746 -13.98 11.34 -15.66
C ALA A 746 -12.65 11.96 -15.21
N ILE A 747 -12.13 11.51 -14.06
CA ILE A 747 -10.89 12.01 -13.43
C ILE A 747 -9.70 12.00 -14.40
N LYS A 748 -9.56 10.94 -15.20
CA LYS A 748 -8.43 10.77 -16.13
C LYS A 748 -8.39 11.82 -17.26
N GLU A 749 -9.51 12.49 -17.51
CA GLU A 749 -9.65 13.46 -18.60
C GLU A 749 -9.48 14.91 -18.11
N GLN A 750 -9.33 15.13 -16.80
CA GLN A 750 -9.27 16.47 -16.22
C GLN A 750 -7.98 16.70 -15.45
N PRO A 751 -7.25 17.80 -15.74
CA PRO A 751 -6.15 18.27 -14.91
C PRO A 751 -6.57 18.51 -13.47
N THR A 752 -5.63 18.39 -12.54
CA THR A 752 -5.89 18.64 -11.12
C THR A 752 -5.77 20.15 -10.84
N LEU A 753 -6.79 20.74 -10.21
CA LEU A 753 -6.76 22.14 -9.81
C LEU A 753 -5.71 22.34 -8.72
N THR A 754 -4.81 23.31 -8.92
CA THR A 754 -3.68 23.55 -8.02
C THR A 754 -3.66 25.01 -7.59
N PHE A 755 -3.76 25.22 -6.28
CA PHE A 755 -3.49 26.49 -5.63
C PHE A 755 -2.05 26.50 -5.10
N VAL A 756 -1.33 27.59 -5.30
CA VAL A 756 0.00 27.79 -4.69
C VAL A 756 0.03 29.11 -3.95
N ALA A 757 0.55 29.11 -2.72
CA ALA A 757 0.92 30.32 -2.00
C ALA A 757 2.44 30.37 -1.84
N ARG A 758 3.07 31.38 -2.44
CA ARG A 758 4.49 31.67 -2.31
C ARG A 758 4.72 32.74 -1.26
N GLN A 759 5.54 32.43 -0.28
CA GLN A 759 6.09 33.42 0.64
C GLN A 759 7.52 33.76 0.20
N GLN A 760 7.81 35.05 0.01
CA GLN A 760 9.19 35.51 -0.15
C GLN A 760 9.91 35.48 1.21
N GLY A 761 11.13 34.97 1.23
CA GLY A 761 11.85 34.63 2.46
C GLY A 761 11.24 33.42 3.18
N GLU A 762 11.54 33.28 4.47
CA GLU A 762 11.00 32.22 5.32
C GLU A 762 9.48 32.31 5.53
N ALA A 763 8.87 31.18 5.85
CA ALA A 763 7.46 31.03 6.19
C ALA A 763 7.28 30.46 7.61
N TRP A 764 8.20 30.72 8.55
CA TRP A 764 8.07 30.35 9.96
C TRP A 764 7.36 31.44 10.75
N ASN A 765 7.83 32.68 10.69
CA ASN A 765 7.22 33.83 11.37
C ASN A 765 6.03 34.41 10.58
N ARG A 766 5.94 34.08 9.28
CA ARG A 766 4.80 34.37 8.41
C ARG A 766 4.22 33.06 7.85
N PRO A 767 3.67 32.18 8.70
CA PRO A 767 3.28 30.84 8.28
C PRO A 767 2.15 30.84 7.24
N PHE A 768 2.02 29.70 6.58
CA PHE A 768 0.80 29.38 5.85
C PHE A 768 -0.25 28.92 6.86
N VAL A 769 -1.39 29.61 6.88
CA VAL A 769 -2.48 29.32 7.81
C VAL A 769 -3.74 29.20 6.99
N ALA A 770 -4.34 28.01 6.96
CA ALA A 770 -5.53 27.73 6.19
C ALA A 770 -6.65 27.10 7.04
N VAL A 771 -7.89 27.43 6.68
CA VAL A 771 -9.10 26.79 7.19
C VAL A 771 -9.85 26.19 6.01
N TYR A 772 -10.22 24.91 6.11
CA TYR A 772 -10.94 24.20 5.05
C TYR A 772 -12.32 23.73 5.51
N GLU A 773 -13.36 24.02 4.74
CA GLU A 773 -14.73 23.58 5.02
C GLU A 773 -15.34 22.87 3.81
N PRO A 774 -15.52 21.54 3.88
CA PRO A 774 -16.27 20.81 2.86
C PRO A 774 -17.78 21.03 3.03
N SER A 775 -18.47 21.27 1.92
CA SER A 775 -19.91 21.59 1.88
C SER A 775 -20.57 21.03 0.62
N SER A 776 -21.89 21.02 0.56
CA SER A 776 -22.64 20.75 -0.67
C SER A 776 -23.81 21.72 -0.85
N VAL A 777 -24.49 21.67 -1.99
CA VAL A 777 -25.70 22.48 -2.23
C VAL A 777 -26.80 22.17 -1.21
N LYS A 778 -27.03 20.88 -0.92
CA LYS A 778 -28.03 20.41 0.07
C LYS A 778 -27.57 20.56 1.51
N GLU A 779 -26.26 20.56 1.76
CA GLU A 779 -25.64 20.74 3.08
C GLU A 779 -24.61 21.88 3.04
N PRO A 780 -25.06 23.14 2.97
CA PRO A 780 -24.18 24.29 2.78
C PRO A 780 -23.29 24.52 3.99
N GLY A 781 -22.10 25.07 3.75
CA GLY A 781 -21.11 25.38 4.79
C GLY A 781 -21.66 26.30 5.87
N CYS A 782 -21.19 26.12 7.09
CA CYS A 782 -21.58 26.88 8.28
C CYS A 782 -20.73 28.13 8.49
N ILE A 783 -19.50 28.18 7.96
CA ILE A 783 -18.60 29.32 8.13
C ILE A 783 -19.11 30.52 7.31
N SER A 784 -19.29 31.66 7.98
CA SER A 784 -19.60 32.95 7.36
C SER A 784 -18.34 33.75 7.05
N SER A 785 -17.37 33.76 7.97
CA SER A 785 -16.09 34.45 7.79
C SER A 785 -14.98 33.78 8.60
N VAL A 786 -13.75 33.93 8.11
CA VAL A 786 -12.51 33.56 8.81
C VAL A 786 -11.63 34.80 8.83
N THR A 787 -11.07 35.12 9.98
CA THR A 787 -10.13 36.23 10.18
C THR A 787 -8.93 35.75 10.99
N PHE A 788 -7.79 36.43 10.84
CA PHE A 788 -6.54 36.04 11.49
C PHE A 788 -6.06 37.14 12.43
N PRO A 789 -6.63 37.26 13.64
CA PRO A 789 -6.26 38.31 14.58
C PRO A 789 -4.80 38.18 15.03
N GLU A 790 -4.20 39.33 15.34
CA GLU A 790 -2.87 39.39 15.94
C GLU A 790 -2.84 38.68 17.31
N VAL A 791 -1.67 38.15 17.64
CA VAL A 791 -1.41 37.48 18.92
C VAL A 791 -0.29 38.22 19.64
N GLU A 792 -0.60 38.74 20.82
CA GLU A 792 0.36 39.39 21.70
C GLU A 792 1.15 38.32 22.47
N SER A 793 2.48 38.43 22.46
CA SER A 793 3.36 37.68 23.37
C SER A 793 4.50 38.55 23.86
N GLY A 794 4.98 38.26 25.07
CA GLY A 794 6.16 38.91 25.64
C GLY A 794 7.48 38.36 25.10
N VAL A 795 7.44 37.30 24.29
CA VAL A 795 8.60 36.63 23.70
C VAL A 795 8.41 36.59 22.19
N ALA A 796 9.51 36.71 21.43
CA ALA A 796 9.47 36.56 19.98
C ALA A 796 9.21 35.10 19.59
N GLY A 797 8.36 34.88 18.58
CA GLY A 797 8.00 33.55 18.09
C GLY A 797 6.92 33.61 17.01
N SER A 798 6.54 32.44 16.50
CA SER A 798 5.49 32.28 15.49
C SER A 798 4.14 31.98 16.14
N HIS A 799 3.39 33.05 16.39
CA HIS A 799 2.10 33.00 17.08
C HIS A 799 0.96 33.30 16.10
N VAL A 800 0.02 32.36 15.99
CA VAL A 800 -1.09 32.40 15.02
C VAL A 800 -2.42 32.49 15.76
N GLY A 801 -3.21 33.51 15.44
CA GLY A 801 -4.60 33.64 15.84
C GLY A 801 -5.54 33.34 14.67
N ILE A 802 -6.60 32.59 14.91
CA ILE A 802 -7.67 32.32 13.94
C ILE A 802 -9.01 32.57 14.63
N CYS A 803 -9.91 33.30 13.98
CA CYS A 803 -11.28 33.52 14.43
C CYS A 803 -12.26 33.16 13.33
N ILE A 804 -13.13 32.20 13.61
CA ILE A 804 -14.09 31.62 12.68
C ILE A 804 -15.49 31.98 13.16
N GLN A 805 -16.22 32.77 12.38
CA GLN A 805 -17.63 33.03 12.61
C GLN A 805 -18.48 32.06 11.81
N GLN A 806 -19.49 31.49 12.47
CA GLN A 806 -20.45 30.60 11.85
C GLN A 806 -21.84 31.27 11.75
N LYS A 807 -22.63 30.84 10.78
CA LYS A 807 -23.96 31.41 10.47
C LYS A 807 -24.94 31.34 11.64
N GLU A 808 -24.83 30.33 12.50
CA GLU A 808 -25.70 30.15 13.67
C GLU A 808 -25.17 30.82 14.95
N GLY A 809 -24.24 31.78 14.83
CA GLY A 809 -23.74 32.58 15.95
C GLY A 809 -22.64 31.93 16.78
N ARG A 810 -22.22 30.69 16.46
CA ARG A 810 -21.01 30.10 17.03
C ARG A 810 -19.77 30.86 16.56
N VAL A 811 -18.86 31.15 17.48
CA VAL A 811 -17.55 31.73 17.19
C VAL A 811 -16.46 30.85 17.78
N ASP A 812 -15.56 30.37 16.94
CA ASP A 812 -14.38 29.62 17.36
C ASP A 812 -13.16 30.53 17.30
N ARG A 813 -12.43 30.63 18.41
CA ARG A 813 -11.16 31.35 18.53
C ARG A 813 -10.05 30.35 18.78
N ILE A 814 -8.99 30.43 17.99
CA ILE A 814 -7.88 29.48 18.03
C ILE A 814 -6.59 30.25 18.16
N ILE A 815 -5.69 29.76 19.01
CA ILE A 815 -4.31 30.23 19.13
C ILE A 815 -3.38 29.02 18.95
N SER A 816 -2.36 29.17 18.12
CA SER A 816 -1.24 28.23 18.02
C SER A 816 0.08 28.95 18.16
N SER A 817 1.03 28.32 18.84
CA SER A 817 2.39 28.81 19.04
C SER A 817 3.39 27.77 18.57
N ASP A 818 4.54 28.19 18.03
CA ASP A 818 5.68 27.31 17.74
C ASP A 818 6.44 26.88 19.00
N ASP A 819 6.22 27.56 20.12
CA ASP A 819 6.67 27.16 21.45
C ASP A 819 5.49 27.19 22.43
N ALA A 820 5.15 26.01 22.96
CA ALA A 820 4.04 25.83 23.89
C ALA A 820 4.24 26.53 25.25
N GLY A 821 5.48 26.89 25.60
CA GLY A 821 5.82 27.65 26.79
C GLY A 821 5.61 29.15 26.65
N HIS A 822 5.37 29.68 25.44
CA HIS A 822 5.11 31.09 25.25
C HIS A 822 3.69 31.46 25.72
N LEU A 823 3.59 32.52 26.51
CA LEU A 823 2.29 33.07 26.90
C LEU A 823 1.78 33.96 25.76
N CYS A 824 0.68 33.54 25.15
CA CYS A 824 0.06 34.17 24.00
C CYS A 824 -1.32 34.72 24.37
N LYS A 825 -1.68 35.88 23.85
CA LYS A 825 -2.99 36.50 24.07
C LYS A 825 -3.58 37.02 22.77
N SER A 826 -4.85 36.72 22.53
CA SER A 826 -5.63 37.33 21.44
C SER A 826 -7.04 37.64 21.94
N GLY A 827 -7.39 38.92 21.97
CA GLY A 827 -8.62 39.39 22.60
C GLY A 827 -8.68 39.00 24.08
N GLU A 828 -9.73 38.26 24.45
CA GLU A 828 -9.98 37.81 25.83
C GLU A 828 -9.41 36.39 26.13
N MET A 829 -8.80 35.75 25.13
CA MET A 829 -8.21 34.43 25.26
C MET A 829 -6.72 34.56 25.57
N THR A 830 -6.27 33.92 26.66
CA THR A 830 -4.85 33.83 27.04
C THR A 830 -4.45 32.36 27.12
N VAL A 831 -3.35 31.99 26.49
CA VAL A 831 -2.95 30.61 26.24
C VAL A 831 -1.46 30.44 26.48
N GLN A 832 -1.07 29.29 27.02
CA GLN A 832 0.30 28.78 27.03
C GLN A 832 0.24 27.31 26.58
N ALA A 833 0.30 27.11 25.25
CA ALA A 833 0.06 25.81 24.60
C ALA A 833 0.55 25.81 23.15
N ALA A 834 0.76 24.62 22.58
CA ALA A 834 1.00 24.45 21.15
C ALA A 834 -0.24 24.81 20.31
N TYR A 835 -1.42 24.41 20.80
CA TYR A 835 -2.71 24.68 20.18
C TYR A 835 -3.80 24.85 21.24
N ALA A 836 -4.69 25.82 21.06
CA ALA A 836 -5.88 25.95 21.89
C ALA A 836 -7.06 26.46 21.09
N LEU A 837 -8.26 26.00 21.45
CA LEU A 837 -9.52 26.41 20.85
C LEU A 837 -10.52 26.80 21.94
N TRP A 838 -11.21 27.93 21.71
CA TRP A 838 -12.38 28.35 22.44
C TRP A 838 -13.54 28.57 21.46
N GLY A 839 -14.43 27.57 21.38
CA GLY A 839 -15.69 27.63 20.65
C GLY A 839 -16.84 28.03 21.56
N ASN A 840 -17.63 29.02 21.16
CA ASN A 840 -18.74 29.52 21.97
C ASN A 840 -19.96 29.84 21.09
N LYS A 841 -21.10 29.22 21.40
CA LYS A 841 -22.44 29.60 20.92
C LYS A 841 -23.26 30.06 22.13
N GLN A 842 -23.25 31.37 22.40
CA GLN A 842 -23.97 32.10 23.48
C GLN A 842 -24.54 31.26 24.65
N GLY A 843 -23.71 30.44 25.31
CA GLY A 843 -24.10 29.68 26.51
C GLY A 843 -24.89 28.38 26.28
N ASP A 844 -25.10 27.96 25.03
CA ASP A 844 -25.82 26.72 24.68
C ASP A 844 -24.88 25.57 24.28
N ASP A 845 -23.75 25.88 23.64
CA ASP A 845 -22.71 24.93 23.23
C ASP A 845 -21.33 25.61 23.30
N CYS A 846 -20.47 25.10 24.19
CA CYS A 846 -19.13 25.63 24.39
C CYS A 846 -18.07 24.53 24.36
N ILE A 847 -16.96 24.79 23.66
CA ILE A 847 -15.81 23.90 23.58
C ILE A 847 -14.58 24.68 24.02
N PHE A 848 -13.82 24.11 24.95
CA PHE A 848 -12.52 24.59 25.37
C PHE A 848 -11.54 23.44 25.17
N PHE A 849 -10.56 23.66 24.32
CA PHE A 849 -9.52 22.68 24.05
C PHE A 849 -8.16 23.31 24.32
N LEU A 850 -7.38 22.65 25.17
CA LEU A 850 -5.97 22.92 25.43
C LEU A 850 -5.19 21.74 24.86
N GLY A 851 -4.33 21.94 23.88
CA GLY A 851 -3.50 20.91 23.26
C GLY A 851 -2.01 21.17 23.53
N GLY A 852 -1.33 20.21 24.15
CA GLY A 852 0.10 20.29 24.44
C GLY A 852 0.48 21.55 25.21
N GLY A 853 -0.23 21.87 26.29
CA GLY A 853 -0.02 23.12 27.04
C GLY A 853 -0.31 23.06 28.52
N THR A 854 -0.21 24.21 29.18
CA THR A 854 -0.39 24.36 30.64
C THR A 854 -1.46 25.37 31.02
N LEU A 855 -1.92 26.23 30.09
CA LEU A 855 -2.91 27.26 30.38
C LEU A 855 -3.82 27.54 29.17
N LEU A 856 -5.13 27.52 29.41
CA LEU A 856 -6.14 28.15 28.57
C LEU A 856 -7.07 28.97 29.46
N LYS A 857 -7.09 30.28 29.27
CA LYS A 857 -7.91 31.21 30.04
C LYS A 857 -8.80 32.04 29.13
N THR A 858 -10.07 32.12 29.50
CA THR A 858 -11.13 32.90 28.87
C THR A 858 -11.90 33.67 29.96
N PRO A 859 -12.85 34.55 29.63
CA PRO A 859 -13.66 35.24 30.64
C PRO A 859 -14.44 34.32 31.60
N HIS A 860 -14.79 33.11 31.15
CA HIS A 860 -15.69 32.21 31.88
C HIS A 860 -15.00 30.94 32.41
N VAL A 861 -13.93 30.51 31.77
CA VAL A 861 -13.23 29.25 32.06
C VAL A 861 -11.72 29.49 32.06
N GLU A 862 -11.06 28.96 33.08
CA GLU A 862 -9.60 28.84 33.17
C GLU A 862 -9.22 27.37 33.38
N ILE A 863 -8.51 26.80 32.41
CA ILE A 863 -7.87 25.48 32.49
C ILE A 863 -6.39 25.72 32.80
N SER A 864 -5.86 25.11 33.85
CA SER A 864 -4.46 25.22 34.23
C SER A 864 -3.88 23.88 34.66
N SER A 865 -2.59 23.65 34.38
CA SER A 865 -1.88 22.44 34.74
C SER A 865 -0.44 22.74 35.15
N LEU A 866 0.13 21.88 36.00
CA LEU A 866 1.55 21.95 36.38
C LEU A 866 2.47 21.33 35.33
N THR A 867 1.94 20.44 34.49
CA THR A 867 2.64 19.76 33.41
C THR A 867 1.90 19.94 32.09
N VAL A 868 2.61 19.80 30.98
CA VAL A 868 2.00 19.77 29.64
C VAL A 868 0.89 18.72 29.62
N THR A 869 -0.28 19.12 29.12
CA THR A 869 -1.48 18.28 29.05
C THR A 869 -2.32 18.67 27.84
N ASP A 870 -3.13 17.72 27.42
CA ASP A 870 -4.29 17.94 26.57
C ASP A 870 -5.53 17.92 27.45
N VAL A 871 -6.45 18.87 27.22
CA VAL A 871 -7.72 18.96 27.93
C VAL A 871 -8.80 19.32 26.95
N MET A 872 -9.79 18.45 26.82
CA MET A 872 -11.07 18.74 26.18
C MET A 872 -12.09 19.03 27.27
N LEU A 873 -12.76 20.17 27.21
CA LEU A 873 -13.87 20.54 28.07
C LEU A 873 -15.02 21.04 27.21
N VAL A 874 -16.16 20.37 27.32
CA VAL A 874 -17.35 20.63 26.49
C VAL A 874 -18.55 20.89 27.39
N TYR A 875 -19.34 21.89 27.05
CA TYR A 875 -20.69 22.10 27.58
C TYR A 875 -21.69 21.87 26.48
N LYS A 876 -22.51 20.82 26.61
CA LYS A 876 -23.56 20.48 25.65
C LYS A 876 -24.75 19.88 26.38
N GLU A 877 -25.96 20.23 25.96
CA GLU A 877 -27.22 19.72 26.55
C GLU A 877 -27.32 19.93 28.07
N GLY A 878 -26.83 21.06 28.57
CA GLY A 878 -26.89 21.39 30.00
C GLY A 878 -25.87 20.66 30.88
N VAL A 879 -24.93 19.91 30.29
CA VAL A 879 -23.95 19.10 31.02
C VAL A 879 -22.52 19.46 30.60
N TRP A 880 -21.66 19.70 31.58
CA TRP A 880 -20.22 19.77 31.37
C TRP A 880 -19.61 18.38 31.31
N LYS A 881 -18.79 18.12 30.30
CA LYS A 881 -17.97 16.92 30.16
C LYS A 881 -16.52 17.31 29.91
N TYR A 882 -15.59 16.46 30.33
CA TYR A 882 -14.18 16.67 30.09
C TYR A 882 -13.43 15.37 29.81
N ALA A 883 -12.28 15.49 29.16
CA ALA A 883 -11.23 14.50 29.05
C ALA A 883 -9.88 15.22 29.22
N ALA A 884 -8.89 14.56 29.84
CA ALA A 884 -7.58 15.14 30.10
C ALA A 884 -6.49 14.07 30.07
N SER A 885 -5.34 14.35 29.45
CA SER A 885 -4.20 13.41 29.41
C SER A 885 -3.37 13.44 30.70
N ALA A 886 -3.39 14.52 31.47
CA ALA A 886 -2.75 14.63 32.78
C ALA A 886 -3.63 15.36 33.81
N PRO A 887 -3.31 15.29 35.12
CA PRO A 887 -4.08 16.00 36.15
C PRO A 887 -4.04 17.51 35.93
N CYS A 888 -5.20 18.16 35.94
CA CYS A 888 -5.31 19.59 35.71
C CYS A 888 -6.41 20.22 36.57
N LYS A 889 -6.50 21.55 36.54
CA LYS A 889 -7.51 22.32 37.26
C LYS A 889 -8.36 23.10 36.29
N VAL A 890 -9.66 23.11 36.53
CA VAL A 890 -10.61 23.96 35.81
C VAL A 890 -11.32 24.87 36.79
N ARG A 891 -11.24 26.19 36.55
CA ARG A 891 -12.00 27.19 37.27
C ARG A 891 -13.09 27.76 36.37
N MET A 892 -14.34 27.66 36.81
CA MET A 892 -15.50 28.20 36.11
C MET A 892 -16.60 28.54 37.12
N ASN A 893 -17.38 29.59 36.85
CA ASN A 893 -18.50 30.02 37.70
C ASN A 893 -18.13 30.17 39.20
N GLY A 894 -16.92 30.66 39.50
CA GLY A 894 -16.42 30.84 40.86
C GLY A 894 -16.07 29.55 41.61
N LYS A 895 -16.12 28.39 40.96
CA LYS A 895 -15.72 27.08 41.51
C LYS A 895 -14.44 26.57 40.85
N GLU A 896 -13.65 25.83 41.61
CA GLU A 896 -12.44 25.14 41.13
C GLU A 896 -12.70 23.62 41.17
N TYR A 897 -12.39 22.94 40.08
CA TYR A 897 -12.50 21.50 39.90
C TYR A 897 -11.10 20.94 39.65
N ASN A 898 -10.72 19.91 40.41
CA ASN A 898 -9.49 19.16 40.14
C ASN A 898 -9.85 17.97 39.26
N LEU A 899 -9.33 17.95 38.04
CA LEU A 899 -9.62 16.93 37.04
C LEU A 899 -8.56 15.84 37.09
N LEU A 900 -9.01 14.60 37.11
CA LEU A 900 -8.14 13.44 36.96
C LEU A 900 -7.91 13.15 35.47
N PRO A 901 -6.84 12.43 35.10
CA PRO A 901 -6.66 11.94 33.75
C PRO A 901 -7.78 10.98 33.30
N GLY A 902 -8.05 10.95 32.01
CA GLY A 902 -9.02 10.05 31.37
C GLY A 902 -9.24 10.46 29.92
N HIS A 903 -9.27 9.47 29.03
CA HIS A 903 -9.35 9.71 27.59
C HIS A 903 -10.79 9.89 27.10
N ASP A 904 -11.78 9.31 27.78
CA ASP A 904 -13.20 9.47 27.42
C ASP A 904 -13.82 10.73 28.01
N LEU A 905 -14.75 11.33 27.28
CA LEU A 905 -15.53 12.48 27.75
C LEU A 905 -16.49 12.06 28.86
N ARG A 906 -16.13 12.40 30.10
CA ARG A 906 -16.92 12.10 31.30
C ARG A 906 -17.48 13.37 31.93
N LYS A 907 -18.58 13.23 32.66
CA LYS A 907 -19.23 14.33 33.34
C LYS A 907 -18.28 15.01 34.34
N LEU A 908 -18.25 16.34 34.32
CA LEU A 908 -17.49 17.19 35.24
C LEU A 908 -18.04 17.13 36.66
#